data_AF-A0A355TV97-F1
#
_entry.id   AF-A0A355TV97-F1
#
_cell.length_a   1.000
_cell.length_b   1.000
_cell.length_c   1.000
_cell.angle_alpha   90.00
_cell.angle_beta   90.00
_cell.angle_gamma   90.00
#
_symmetry.space_group_name_H-M   'P 1'
#
loop_
_entity.id
_entity.type
_entity.pdbx_description
1 polymer ?
#
loop_
_entity_poly.entity_id
_entity_poly.type
_entity_poly.pdbx_seq_one_letter_code
_entity_poly.pdbx_strand_id
1 'polypeptide(L)'
;MDISILSIDKKNNSLTLTQKTDDIKRNFEKLGHNLASVKKVSFNPTKIRKAVDAVASGDTKPDMILIADALTATDSSCFRKNFAETVASAERAENEPVPKDYWKKRNKAYKEAKKRKASQSELDELDDEFRMFRKKSRIFNLGDFGNGYRGYCFMYKGIKVGVLPWASLAGESIEDVITLAARRVIEVFERSAHDYPDGFSNREFVPEKTGFANRFIPLPGDKPKEVGRKLIVIAAFLTFLAAVGFLAYNMIYLSMQNSQLNGEIQKIAHRTEQKSDNPDNEEVDDSIDWDELKKINEDIVGWIQIEDTKIDYPVLWNKDDNRNYQFYLSHNYKGGYDSYGSIFVDYRCTEGTDSKNLVLHGHHMNDGSMFGDLMNYGGTSGNLDFYKKAPTIEFDTPDGDGTYKIISVFKTNTLSGHGEFFNYMIGNFQNEKDFMNYVYNVKIRSLINCPVDVNEDDQLLTLSTCSYEFTNFRTVVVARKVRDGESAKVDTSQASLNKNAVWPNVYYSVYGGTRPTVTDFCTAYEADQIDWYTGDYDFKDQEVQDTSNSGTSSTSGSGSGSSGSGSGSGGSSGSSGSGSGSSSRQSSASMVIYHTVTFINYDGSTISTQQVEDGKAATAPADPVKPSDEYYDYIFKGWELEYDKVKYDMSIAPIFEPQLKPEYQNGG
;
A
#
# COMPACT_ATOMS: atom_id res chain seq x y z
N MET A 1 16.64 -38.58 -61.45
CA MET A 1 16.11 -38.06 -60.18
C MET A 1 14.74 -37.46 -60.43
N ASP A 2 13.81 -37.69 -59.51
CA ASP A 2 12.48 -37.08 -59.53
C ASP A 2 12.51 -35.72 -58.83
N ILE A 3 12.17 -34.66 -59.55
CA ILE A 3 12.21 -33.28 -59.07
C ILE A 3 10.78 -32.74 -58.96
N SER A 4 10.42 -32.21 -57.80
CA SER A 4 9.17 -31.47 -57.59
C SER A 4 9.43 -29.98 -57.44
N ILE A 5 8.55 -29.15 -58.00
CA ILE A 5 8.67 -27.69 -57.94
C ILE A 5 7.52 -27.12 -57.11
N LEU A 6 7.86 -26.29 -56.13
CA LEU A 6 6.93 -25.44 -55.40
C LEU A 6 7.07 -24.00 -55.93
N SER A 7 6.07 -23.55 -56.67
CA SER A 7 6.02 -22.19 -57.22
C SER A 7 5.38 -21.24 -56.22
N ILE A 8 6.10 -20.20 -55.82
CA ILE A 8 5.59 -19.21 -54.87
C ILE A 8 4.67 -18.20 -55.57
N ASP A 9 3.43 -18.11 -55.11
CA ASP A 9 2.44 -17.15 -55.62
C ASP A 9 2.32 -15.94 -54.68
N LYS A 10 2.55 -14.74 -55.23
CA LYS A 10 2.13 -13.46 -54.64
C LYS A 10 1.22 -12.73 -55.62
N LYS A 11 0.11 -12.21 -55.09
CA LYS A 11 -0.94 -11.44 -55.79
C LYS A 11 -0.40 -10.70 -57.04
N ASN A 12 -0.82 -11.19 -58.20
CA ASN A 12 -0.74 -10.58 -59.54
C ASN A 12 0.49 -10.82 -60.43
N ASN A 13 1.25 -11.93 -60.31
CA ASN A 13 2.19 -12.29 -61.40
C ASN A 13 2.50 -13.79 -61.63
N SER A 14 1.74 -14.74 -61.06
CA SER A 14 2.05 -16.19 -61.12
C SER A 14 1.60 -16.95 -62.38
N LEU A 15 1.27 -16.25 -63.47
CA LEU A 15 0.83 -16.87 -64.73
C LEU A 15 1.98 -17.55 -65.50
N THR A 16 3.24 -17.25 -65.17
CA THR A 16 4.43 -17.64 -65.95
C THR A 16 4.89 -19.10 -65.80
N LEU A 17 4.85 -19.70 -64.61
CA LEU A 17 5.42 -21.05 -64.43
C LEU A 17 4.52 -22.18 -65.00
N THR A 18 3.20 -22.03 -64.89
CA THR A 18 2.25 -23.01 -65.42
C THR A 18 2.24 -23.05 -66.96
N GLN A 19 2.57 -21.93 -67.61
CA GLN A 19 2.70 -21.85 -69.08
C GLN A 19 4.03 -22.40 -69.61
N LYS A 20 5.06 -22.49 -68.75
CA LYS A 20 6.43 -22.92 -69.10
C LYS A 20 6.77 -24.34 -68.60
N THR A 21 5.77 -25.09 -68.13
CA THR A 21 5.98 -26.43 -67.54
C THR A 21 6.56 -27.43 -68.54
N ASP A 22 6.15 -27.37 -69.81
CA ASP A 22 6.67 -28.26 -70.86
C ASP A 22 8.14 -27.95 -71.23
N ASP A 23 8.56 -26.69 -71.12
CA ASP A 23 9.95 -26.28 -71.37
C ASP A 23 10.85 -26.73 -70.21
N ILE A 24 10.39 -26.56 -68.97
CA ILE A 24 11.08 -27.07 -67.77
C ILE A 24 11.23 -28.59 -67.83
N LYS A 25 10.16 -29.30 -68.23
CA LYS A 25 10.19 -30.76 -68.39
C LYS A 25 11.22 -31.18 -69.43
N ARG A 26 11.23 -30.57 -70.62
CA ARG A 26 12.23 -30.83 -71.66
C ARG A 26 13.65 -30.54 -71.20
N ASN A 27 13.87 -29.48 -70.41
CA ASN A 27 15.20 -29.16 -69.87
C ASN A 27 15.67 -30.17 -68.83
N PHE A 28 14.78 -30.66 -67.96
CA PHE A 28 15.11 -31.74 -67.02
C PHE A 28 15.38 -33.07 -67.72
N GLU A 29 14.61 -33.42 -68.76
CA GLU A 29 14.84 -34.63 -69.55
C GLU A 29 16.23 -34.62 -70.21
N LYS A 30 16.67 -33.47 -70.74
CA LYS A 30 18.05 -33.28 -71.25
C LYS A 30 19.13 -33.50 -70.20
N LEU A 31 18.83 -33.25 -68.92
CA LEU A 31 19.72 -33.48 -67.79
C LEU A 31 19.55 -34.88 -67.16
N GLY A 32 18.71 -35.76 -67.73
CA GLY A 32 18.45 -37.09 -67.16
C GLY A 32 17.62 -37.03 -65.86
N HIS A 33 16.76 -36.02 -65.72
CA HIS A 33 15.88 -35.83 -64.57
C HIS A 33 14.41 -35.80 -65.02
N ASN A 34 13.51 -36.19 -64.11
CA ASN A 34 12.08 -36.22 -64.37
C ASN A 34 11.37 -35.17 -63.52
N LEU A 35 10.42 -34.45 -64.13
CA LEU A 35 9.56 -33.50 -63.42
C LEU A 35 8.37 -34.25 -62.81
N ALA A 36 8.42 -34.48 -61.49
CA ALA A 36 7.41 -35.26 -60.77
C ALA A 36 6.14 -34.45 -60.49
N SER A 37 6.27 -33.18 -60.07
CA SER A 37 5.11 -32.32 -59.84
C SER A 37 5.46 -30.83 -59.84
N VAL A 38 4.48 -29.99 -60.17
CA VAL A 38 4.55 -28.53 -60.01
C VAL A 38 3.34 -28.09 -59.18
N LYS A 39 3.56 -27.50 -58.01
CA LYS A 39 2.50 -27.06 -57.11
C LYS A 39 2.64 -25.58 -56.79
N LYS A 40 1.54 -24.82 -56.86
CA LYS A 40 1.49 -23.43 -56.43
C LYS A 40 1.33 -23.35 -54.91
N VAL A 41 2.09 -22.46 -54.28
CA VAL A 41 2.06 -22.22 -52.84
C VAL A 41 2.09 -20.73 -52.58
N SER A 42 1.12 -20.21 -51.83
CA SER A 42 1.14 -18.78 -51.47
C SER A 42 2.35 -18.45 -50.60
N PHE A 43 2.96 -17.28 -50.80
CA PHE A 43 4.13 -16.85 -50.02
C PHE A 43 3.81 -16.61 -48.53
N ASN A 44 3.89 -17.68 -47.74
CA ASN A 44 3.73 -17.67 -46.30
C ASN A 44 4.57 -18.80 -45.71
N PRO A 45 5.47 -18.54 -44.74
CA PRO A 45 6.40 -19.53 -44.20
C PRO A 45 5.73 -20.85 -43.75
N THR A 46 4.61 -20.75 -43.03
CA THR A 46 3.87 -21.91 -42.52
C THR A 46 3.26 -22.74 -43.65
N LYS A 47 2.72 -22.09 -44.70
CA LYS A 47 2.14 -22.78 -45.86
C LYS A 47 3.22 -23.44 -46.72
N ILE A 48 4.37 -22.78 -46.88
CA ILE A 48 5.53 -23.34 -47.58
C ILE A 48 6.03 -24.59 -46.85
N ARG A 49 6.22 -24.53 -45.53
CA ARG A 49 6.59 -25.71 -44.73
C ARG A 49 5.61 -26.86 -44.92
N LYS A 50 4.30 -26.60 -44.79
CA LYS A 50 3.26 -27.62 -44.99
C LYS A 50 3.30 -28.23 -46.39
N ALA A 51 3.57 -27.44 -47.42
CA ALA A 51 3.70 -27.93 -48.79
C ALA A 51 4.94 -28.82 -48.96
N VAL A 52 6.08 -28.42 -48.41
CA VAL A 52 7.31 -29.25 -48.37
C VAL A 52 7.05 -30.56 -47.63
N ASP A 53 6.38 -30.50 -46.46
CA ASP A 53 6.01 -31.69 -45.68
C ASP A 53 5.09 -32.64 -46.45
N ALA A 54 4.06 -32.10 -47.12
CA ALA A 54 3.11 -32.90 -47.88
C ALA A 54 3.78 -33.59 -49.08
N VAL A 55 4.73 -32.92 -49.75
CA VAL A 55 5.53 -33.54 -50.82
C VAL A 55 6.49 -34.59 -50.24
N ALA A 56 7.12 -34.29 -49.10
CA ALA A 56 8.08 -35.20 -48.49
C ALA A 56 7.47 -36.46 -47.86
N SER A 57 6.17 -36.45 -47.60
CA SER A 57 5.44 -37.54 -46.93
C SER A 57 4.48 -38.29 -47.89
N GLY A 58 4.51 -38.01 -49.19
CA GLY A 58 3.70 -38.71 -50.19
C GLY A 58 4.26 -40.07 -50.59
N ASP A 59 3.44 -40.91 -51.22
CA ASP A 59 3.77 -42.29 -51.60
C ASP A 59 4.97 -42.39 -52.56
N THR A 60 5.14 -41.40 -53.44
CA THR A 60 6.30 -41.26 -54.32
C THR A 60 7.15 -40.06 -53.88
N LYS A 61 8.18 -40.33 -53.09
CA LYS A 61 9.08 -39.32 -52.54
C LYS A 61 10.05 -38.82 -53.62
N PRO A 62 10.05 -37.52 -53.98
CA PRO A 62 11.02 -37.00 -54.93
C PRO A 62 12.42 -36.93 -54.31
N ASP A 63 13.45 -37.00 -55.15
CA ASP A 63 14.85 -36.81 -54.75
C ASP A 63 15.16 -35.34 -54.41
N MET A 64 14.42 -34.42 -55.04
CA MET A 64 14.63 -32.98 -54.91
C MET A 64 13.33 -32.18 -54.92
N ILE A 65 13.28 -31.13 -54.10
CA ILE A 65 12.24 -30.09 -54.15
C ILE A 65 12.90 -28.75 -54.46
N LEU A 66 12.45 -28.07 -55.52
CA LEU A 66 12.87 -26.71 -55.84
C LEU A 66 11.74 -25.73 -55.53
N ILE A 67 12.00 -24.77 -54.65
CA ILE A 67 11.08 -23.71 -54.26
C ILE A 67 11.43 -22.47 -55.08
N ALA A 68 10.73 -22.30 -56.20
CA ALA A 68 10.97 -21.25 -57.18
C ALA A 68 10.37 -19.92 -56.72
N ASP A 69 11.00 -18.80 -57.10
CA ASP A 69 10.59 -17.44 -56.77
C ASP A 69 10.35 -17.21 -55.26
N ALA A 70 11.26 -17.72 -54.43
CA ALA A 70 11.13 -17.66 -52.99
C ALA A 70 11.96 -16.55 -52.32
N LEU A 71 13.01 -16.06 -52.98
CA LEU A 71 13.96 -15.08 -52.39
C LEU A 71 13.95 -13.75 -53.14
N THR A 72 13.88 -12.67 -52.37
CA THR A 72 13.79 -11.28 -52.88
C THR A 72 14.94 -10.40 -52.40
N ALA A 73 15.96 -10.98 -51.77
CA ALA A 73 17.14 -10.28 -51.29
C ALA A 73 18.39 -10.93 -51.86
N THR A 74 19.44 -10.14 -52.06
CA THR A 74 20.75 -10.61 -52.53
C THR A 74 21.57 -11.32 -51.44
N ASP A 75 21.13 -11.21 -50.18
CA ASP A 75 21.74 -11.85 -49.02
C ASP A 75 20.84 -12.95 -48.39
N SER A 76 21.29 -13.51 -47.27
CA SER A 76 20.57 -14.60 -46.60
C SER A 76 19.36 -14.15 -45.76
N SER A 77 19.06 -12.86 -45.68
CA SER A 77 18.01 -12.32 -44.79
C SER A 77 16.62 -12.87 -45.14
N CYS A 78 16.28 -12.90 -46.43
CA CYS A 78 14.99 -13.41 -46.92
C CYS A 78 14.85 -14.91 -46.66
N PHE A 79 15.94 -15.68 -46.81
CA PHE A 79 15.94 -17.12 -46.49
C PHE A 79 15.72 -17.34 -44.98
N ARG A 80 16.51 -16.68 -44.13
CA ARG A 80 16.42 -16.83 -42.66
C ARG A 80 15.03 -16.47 -42.14
N LYS A 81 14.43 -15.41 -42.68
CA LYS A 81 13.09 -14.96 -42.28
C LYS A 81 11.99 -15.96 -42.65
N ASN A 82 12.06 -16.56 -43.85
CA ASN A 82 10.94 -17.33 -44.39
C ASN A 82 11.09 -18.85 -44.29
N PHE A 83 12.31 -19.36 -44.08
CA PHE A 83 12.59 -20.81 -44.11
C PHE A 83 13.18 -21.35 -42.80
N ALA A 84 13.47 -20.51 -41.79
CA ALA A 84 13.99 -20.99 -40.50
C ALA A 84 13.10 -22.05 -39.84
N GLU A 85 11.79 -21.88 -39.87
CA GLU A 85 10.84 -22.86 -39.30
C GLU A 85 10.82 -24.18 -40.08
N THR A 86 10.99 -24.11 -41.41
CA THR A 86 11.11 -25.30 -42.28
C THR A 86 12.40 -26.05 -41.98
N VAL A 87 13.53 -25.35 -41.84
CA VAL A 87 14.81 -25.95 -41.45
C VAL A 87 14.72 -26.57 -40.05
N ALA A 88 14.10 -25.88 -39.08
CA ALA A 88 13.88 -26.43 -37.73
C ALA A 88 12.94 -27.65 -37.73
N SER A 89 12.02 -27.75 -38.70
CA SER A 89 11.19 -28.94 -38.90
C SER A 89 12.00 -30.12 -39.45
N ALA A 90 12.92 -29.86 -40.38
CA ALA A 90 13.86 -30.87 -40.89
C ALA A 90 14.71 -31.45 -39.75
N GLU A 91 15.27 -30.58 -38.91
CA GLU A 91 16.04 -30.98 -37.74
C GLU A 91 15.22 -31.83 -36.78
N ARG A 92 13.96 -31.45 -36.49
CA ARG A 92 13.09 -32.23 -35.59
C ARG A 92 12.74 -33.60 -36.14
N ALA A 93 12.62 -33.75 -37.47
CA ALA A 93 12.32 -35.03 -38.09
C ALA A 93 13.50 -36.02 -38.02
N GLU A 94 14.73 -35.51 -37.98
CA GLU A 94 15.95 -36.31 -37.92
C GLU A 94 16.43 -36.63 -36.50
N ASN A 95 15.90 -35.93 -35.49
CA ASN A 95 16.34 -36.06 -34.10
C ASN A 95 15.37 -36.87 -33.26
N GLU A 96 15.91 -37.80 -32.47
CA GLU A 96 15.12 -38.55 -31.51
C GLU A 96 14.70 -37.65 -30.32
N PRO A 97 13.46 -37.82 -29.79
CA PRO A 97 13.03 -37.12 -28.59
C PRO A 97 13.88 -37.48 -27.38
N VAL A 98 14.13 -36.51 -26.51
CA VAL A 98 14.82 -36.75 -25.24
C VAL A 98 14.00 -37.73 -24.38
N PRO A 99 14.61 -38.78 -23.79
CA PRO A 99 13.93 -39.66 -22.84
C PRO A 99 13.31 -38.88 -21.68
N LYS A 100 12.03 -39.15 -21.36
CA LYS A 100 11.30 -38.43 -20.30
C LYS A 100 11.96 -38.55 -18.92
N ASP A 101 12.69 -39.63 -18.69
CA ASP A 101 13.40 -39.93 -17.45
C ASP A 101 14.90 -39.59 -17.49
N TYR A 102 15.39 -38.92 -18.55
CA TYR A 102 16.78 -38.52 -18.71
C TYR A 102 17.35 -37.87 -17.44
N TRP A 103 16.69 -36.81 -16.97
CA TRP A 103 17.14 -36.07 -15.78
C TRP A 103 17.05 -36.90 -14.49
N LYS A 104 16.07 -37.81 -14.39
CA LYS A 104 15.92 -38.70 -13.23
C LYS A 104 17.07 -39.70 -13.17
N LYS A 105 17.40 -40.35 -14.29
CA LYS A 105 18.51 -41.30 -14.41
C LYS A 105 19.86 -40.63 -14.17
N ARG A 106 20.11 -39.51 -14.86
CA ARG A 106 21.32 -38.70 -14.69
C ARG A 106 21.50 -38.27 -13.23
N ASN A 107 20.51 -37.60 -12.63
CA ASN A 107 20.63 -37.13 -11.24
C ASN A 107 20.85 -38.28 -10.25
N LYS A 108 20.25 -39.46 -10.48
CA LYS A 108 20.49 -40.65 -9.66
C LYS A 108 21.94 -41.13 -9.77
N ALA A 109 22.47 -41.24 -10.99
CA ALA A 109 23.84 -41.67 -11.24
C ALA A 109 24.88 -40.73 -10.58
N TYR A 110 24.71 -39.41 -10.72
CA TYR A 110 25.59 -38.43 -10.05
C TYR A 110 25.45 -38.47 -8.53
N LYS A 111 24.25 -38.73 -8.00
CA LYS A 111 24.04 -38.88 -6.55
C LYS A 111 24.78 -40.09 -6.01
N GLU A 112 24.71 -41.22 -6.71
CA GLU A 112 25.43 -42.45 -6.35
C GLU A 112 26.94 -42.26 -6.47
N ALA A 113 27.43 -41.63 -7.54
CA ALA A 113 28.82 -41.25 -7.73
C ALA A 113 29.35 -40.34 -6.60
N LYS A 114 28.57 -39.33 -6.20
CA LYS A 114 28.93 -38.46 -5.09
C LYS A 114 28.95 -39.20 -3.75
N LYS A 115 28.01 -40.12 -3.52
CA LYS A 115 27.94 -40.93 -2.30
C LYS A 115 29.17 -41.84 -2.15
N ARG A 116 29.67 -42.39 -3.26
CA ARG A 116 30.88 -43.23 -3.28
C ARG A 116 32.20 -42.44 -3.39
N LYS A 117 32.16 -41.09 -3.38
CA LYS A 117 33.32 -40.21 -3.57
C LYS A 117 34.09 -40.53 -4.87
N ALA A 118 33.35 -40.66 -5.97
CA ALA A 118 33.91 -40.95 -7.28
C ALA A 118 35.05 -39.99 -7.67
N SER A 119 36.05 -40.50 -8.38
CA SER A 119 37.15 -39.70 -8.93
C SER A 119 36.66 -38.80 -10.08
N GLN A 120 37.46 -37.79 -10.45
CA GLN A 120 37.11 -36.91 -11.57
C GLN A 120 36.94 -37.70 -12.89
N SER A 121 37.78 -38.71 -13.13
CA SER A 121 37.68 -39.59 -14.31
C SER A 121 36.33 -40.31 -14.39
N GLU A 122 35.79 -40.73 -13.25
CA GLU A 122 34.49 -41.41 -13.20
C GLU A 122 33.31 -40.45 -13.39
N LEU A 123 33.50 -39.16 -13.08
CA LEU A 123 32.53 -38.12 -13.39
C LEU A 123 32.54 -37.77 -14.88
N ASP A 124 33.72 -37.79 -15.50
CA ASP A 124 33.88 -37.56 -16.94
C ASP A 124 33.25 -38.70 -17.75
N GLU A 125 33.40 -39.96 -17.30
CA GLU A 125 32.69 -41.12 -17.88
C GLU A 125 31.16 -40.99 -17.77
N LEU A 126 30.64 -40.45 -16.66
CA LEU A 126 29.22 -40.15 -16.51
C LEU A 126 28.76 -39.01 -17.42
N ASP A 127 29.58 -37.98 -17.62
CA ASP A 127 29.28 -36.92 -18.59
C ASP A 127 29.21 -37.49 -20.01
N ASP A 128 30.10 -38.43 -20.36
CA ASP A 128 30.08 -39.14 -21.64
C ASP A 128 28.86 -40.07 -21.79
N GLU A 129 28.47 -40.81 -20.74
CA GLU A 129 27.28 -41.69 -20.73
C GLU A 129 25.98 -40.94 -21.02
N PHE A 130 25.84 -39.74 -20.43
CA PHE A 130 24.66 -38.90 -20.62
C PHE A 130 24.82 -37.86 -21.75
N ARG A 131 25.88 -37.95 -22.56
CA ARG A 131 26.12 -37.03 -23.68
C ARG A 131 25.07 -37.24 -24.78
N MET A 132 24.36 -36.16 -25.11
CA MET A 132 23.31 -36.18 -26.15
C MET A 132 23.76 -35.37 -27.36
N PHE A 133 23.53 -35.93 -28.55
CA PHE A 133 23.77 -35.26 -29.82
C PHE A 133 22.46 -35.03 -30.55
N ARG A 134 22.41 -33.93 -31.31
CA ARG A 134 21.35 -33.67 -32.27
C ARG A 134 21.94 -33.32 -33.63
N LYS A 135 21.33 -33.87 -34.68
CA LYS A 135 21.55 -33.47 -36.07
C LYS A 135 21.08 -32.02 -36.27
N LYS A 136 21.99 -31.17 -36.72
CA LYS A 136 21.76 -29.78 -37.14
C LYS A 136 21.85 -29.69 -38.65
N SER A 137 20.84 -29.10 -39.30
CA SER A 137 20.78 -29.04 -40.76
C SER A 137 21.81 -28.03 -41.28
N ARG A 138 22.59 -28.43 -42.28
CA ARG A 138 23.54 -27.55 -42.96
C ARG A 138 22.82 -26.86 -44.11
N ILE A 139 22.87 -25.53 -44.10
CA ILE A 139 22.36 -24.69 -45.20
C ILE A 139 23.55 -24.36 -46.11
N PHE A 140 23.45 -24.72 -47.38
CA PHE A 140 24.46 -24.43 -48.38
C PHE A 140 24.03 -23.29 -49.29
N ASN A 141 25.01 -22.54 -49.80
CA ASN A 141 24.80 -21.47 -50.77
C ASN A 141 24.92 -22.05 -52.20
N LEU A 142 23.95 -21.77 -53.06
CA LEU A 142 23.91 -22.23 -54.44
C LEU A 142 24.59 -21.25 -55.42
N GLY A 143 25.33 -20.26 -54.94
CA GLY A 143 25.97 -19.24 -55.76
C GLY A 143 24.99 -18.20 -56.31
N ASP A 144 25.52 -17.29 -57.14
CA ASP A 144 24.77 -16.22 -57.79
C ASP A 144 24.01 -16.74 -59.02
N PHE A 145 22.72 -16.41 -59.10
CA PHE A 145 21.84 -16.72 -60.24
C PHE A 145 21.68 -15.54 -61.19
N GLY A 146 22.27 -14.38 -60.89
CA GLY A 146 22.20 -13.16 -61.66
C GLY A 146 21.90 -11.95 -60.77
N ASN A 147 22.45 -10.79 -61.12
CA ASN A 147 22.30 -9.52 -60.37
C ASN A 147 22.61 -9.63 -58.86
N GLY A 148 23.47 -10.56 -58.44
CA GLY A 148 23.82 -10.77 -57.04
C GLY A 148 22.79 -11.58 -56.23
N TYR A 149 21.72 -12.09 -56.85
CA TYR A 149 20.70 -12.87 -56.16
C TYR A 149 21.10 -14.33 -56.03
N ARG A 150 21.15 -14.82 -54.78
CA ARG A 150 21.66 -16.16 -54.46
C ARG A 150 20.54 -17.13 -54.09
N GLY A 151 20.75 -18.40 -54.39
CA GLY A 151 19.92 -19.51 -53.90
C GLY A 151 20.53 -20.22 -52.69
N TYR A 152 19.72 -20.97 -51.97
CA TYR A 152 20.16 -21.77 -50.82
C TYR A 152 19.56 -23.18 -50.87
N CYS A 153 20.27 -24.18 -50.34
CA CYS A 153 19.71 -25.52 -50.20
C CYS A 153 20.00 -26.15 -48.84
N PHE A 154 19.18 -27.13 -48.46
CA PHE A 154 19.28 -27.89 -47.22
C PHE A 154 18.55 -29.24 -47.35
N MET A 155 18.84 -30.21 -46.48
CA MET A 155 18.17 -31.51 -46.48
C MET A 155 16.85 -31.45 -45.68
N TYR A 156 15.80 -32.08 -46.19
CA TYR A 156 14.51 -32.23 -45.52
C TYR A 156 13.99 -33.67 -45.60
N LYS A 157 13.97 -34.41 -44.49
CA LYS A 157 13.54 -35.82 -44.45
C LYS A 157 14.21 -36.67 -45.55
N GLY A 158 15.51 -36.48 -45.79
CA GLY A 158 16.25 -37.15 -46.88
C GLY A 158 15.97 -36.66 -48.31
N ILE A 159 15.34 -35.48 -48.49
CA ILE A 159 15.11 -34.82 -49.78
C ILE A 159 15.96 -33.56 -49.88
N LYS A 160 16.60 -33.34 -51.03
CA LYS A 160 17.36 -32.11 -51.29
C LYS A 160 16.40 -30.96 -51.58
N VAL A 161 16.34 -29.94 -50.73
CA VAL A 161 15.46 -28.78 -50.93
C VAL A 161 16.28 -27.58 -51.37
N GLY A 162 16.04 -27.08 -52.59
CA GLY A 162 16.61 -25.82 -53.11
C GLY A 162 15.59 -24.69 -53.01
N VAL A 163 16.03 -23.50 -52.61
CA VAL A 163 15.21 -22.28 -52.46
C VAL A 163 15.83 -21.19 -53.33
N LEU A 164 15.05 -20.68 -54.29
CA LEU A 164 15.56 -19.92 -55.42
C LEU A 164 15.14 -18.45 -55.36
N PRO A 165 15.96 -17.53 -55.90
CA PRO A 165 15.56 -16.14 -56.05
C PRO A 165 14.49 -15.96 -57.13
N TRP A 166 13.90 -14.77 -57.14
CA TRP A 166 12.97 -14.37 -58.19
C TRP A 166 13.72 -14.28 -59.51
N ALA A 167 13.28 -15.04 -60.51
CA ALA A 167 13.93 -15.05 -61.83
C ALA A 167 13.99 -13.64 -62.44
N SER A 168 12.92 -12.86 -62.29
CA SER A 168 12.87 -11.46 -62.74
C SER A 168 13.88 -10.54 -62.06
N LEU A 169 14.23 -10.80 -60.78
CA LEU A 169 15.23 -10.03 -60.06
C LEU A 169 16.65 -10.46 -60.44
N ALA A 170 16.85 -11.76 -60.67
CA ALA A 170 18.09 -12.32 -61.17
C ALA A 170 18.39 -11.88 -62.62
N GLY A 171 17.39 -11.41 -63.37
CA GLY A 171 17.55 -11.00 -64.77
C GLY A 171 17.56 -12.16 -65.75
N GLU A 172 17.11 -13.34 -65.32
CA GLU A 172 17.16 -14.60 -66.06
C GLU A 172 15.75 -15.17 -66.28
N SER A 173 15.61 -16.11 -67.22
CA SER A 173 14.35 -16.85 -67.39
C SER A 173 14.13 -17.82 -66.21
N ILE A 174 12.87 -18.06 -65.87
CA ILE A 174 12.53 -18.94 -64.75
C ILE A 174 12.93 -20.40 -65.02
N GLU A 175 12.90 -20.85 -66.28
CA GLU A 175 13.37 -22.19 -66.65
C GLU A 175 14.87 -22.33 -66.44
N ASP A 176 15.66 -21.30 -66.78
CA ASP A 176 17.11 -21.33 -66.64
C ASP A 176 17.53 -21.31 -65.18
N VAL A 177 16.89 -20.47 -64.35
CA VAL A 177 17.12 -20.44 -62.89
C VAL A 177 16.82 -21.80 -62.25
N ILE A 178 15.70 -22.43 -62.62
CA ILE A 178 15.31 -23.75 -62.09
C ILE A 178 16.27 -24.85 -62.56
N THR A 179 16.64 -24.84 -63.83
CA THR A 179 17.55 -25.84 -64.43
C THR A 179 18.95 -25.74 -63.82
N LEU A 180 19.47 -24.52 -63.69
CA LEU A 180 20.76 -24.26 -63.05
C LEU A 180 20.74 -24.65 -61.56
N ALA A 181 19.64 -24.38 -60.88
CA ALA A 181 19.48 -24.74 -59.47
C ALA A 181 19.53 -26.24 -59.25
N ALA A 182 18.82 -27.03 -60.07
CA ALA A 182 18.83 -28.50 -59.96
C ALA A 182 20.27 -29.04 -59.99
N ARG A 183 21.07 -28.56 -60.96
CA ARG A 183 22.49 -28.95 -61.09
C ARG A 183 23.31 -28.54 -59.87
N ARG A 184 23.22 -27.27 -59.45
CA ARG A 184 24.02 -26.75 -58.33
C ARG A 184 23.66 -27.41 -56.99
N VAL A 185 22.40 -27.78 -56.78
CA VAL A 185 21.97 -28.52 -55.57
C VAL A 185 22.68 -29.87 -55.52
N ILE A 186 22.70 -30.63 -56.62
CA ILE A 186 23.36 -31.93 -56.69
C ILE A 186 24.86 -31.79 -56.40
N GLU A 187 25.54 -30.91 -57.13
CA GLU A 187 26.99 -30.70 -57.01
C GLU A 187 27.39 -30.29 -55.58
N VAL A 188 26.61 -29.42 -54.94
CA VAL A 188 26.87 -28.99 -53.56
C VAL A 188 26.72 -30.14 -52.57
N PHE A 189 25.65 -30.94 -52.67
CA PHE A 189 25.44 -32.07 -51.77
C PHE A 189 26.51 -33.15 -51.96
N GLU A 190 26.88 -33.48 -53.19
CA GLU A 190 27.94 -34.46 -53.50
C GLU A 190 29.30 -34.03 -52.94
N ARG A 191 29.69 -32.76 -53.16
CA ARG A 191 30.95 -32.22 -52.61
C ARG A 191 30.96 -32.17 -51.08
N SER A 192 29.80 -31.97 -50.47
CA SER A 192 29.68 -31.82 -49.01
C SER A 192 29.43 -33.13 -48.26
N ALA A 193 29.24 -34.25 -48.96
CA ALA A 193 28.81 -35.52 -48.36
C ALA A 193 29.80 -36.09 -47.33
N HIS A 194 31.09 -35.79 -47.46
CA HIS A 194 32.10 -36.22 -46.49
C HIS A 194 31.98 -35.47 -45.15
N ASP A 195 31.81 -34.15 -45.20
CA ASP A 195 31.74 -33.29 -44.01
C ASP A 195 30.34 -33.23 -43.38
N TYR A 196 29.32 -33.39 -44.21
CA TYR A 196 27.90 -33.28 -43.86
C TYR A 196 27.13 -34.44 -44.48
N PRO A 197 27.31 -35.68 -43.99
CA PRO A 197 26.52 -36.81 -44.43
C PRO A 197 25.03 -36.50 -44.27
N ASP A 198 24.27 -36.76 -45.33
CA ASP A 198 22.84 -36.43 -45.44
C ASP A 198 22.50 -34.94 -45.20
N GLY A 199 23.48 -34.02 -45.28
CA GLY A 199 23.26 -32.58 -45.07
C GLY A 199 23.11 -32.17 -43.62
N PHE A 200 23.56 -32.98 -42.65
CA PHE A 200 23.52 -32.66 -41.22
C PHE A 200 24.90 -32.68 -40.58
N SER A 201 25.06 -31.89 -39.52
CA SER A 201 26.20 -31.94 -38.59
C SER A 201 25.72 -32.37 -37.21
N ASN A 202 26.51 -33.14 -36.48
CA ASN A 202 26.19 -33.47 -35.09
C ASN A 202 26.57 -32.32 -34.16
N ARG A 203 25.66 -31.93 -33.28
CA ARG A 203 25.89 -30.92 -32.24
C ARG A 203 25.49 -31.46 -30.88
N GLU A 204 26.42 -31.38 -29.93
CA GLU A 204 26.15 -31.72 -28.53
C GLU A 204 25.12 -30.76 -27.91
N PHE A 205 24.23 -31.28 -27.08
CA PHE A 205 23.29 -30.47 -26.31
C PHE A 205 22.92 -31.13 -24.97
N VAL A 206 22.46 -30.29 -24.03
CA VAL A 206 21.89 -30.75 -22.75
C VAL A 206 20.38 -30.49 -22.77
N PRO A 207 19.53 -31.50 -22.53
CA PRO A 207 18.08 -31.31 -22.47
C PRO A 207 17.62 -30.31 -21.40
N GLU A 208 16.53 -29.59 -21.61
CA GLU A 208 16.01 -28.68 -20.58
C GLU A 208 15.39 -29.43 -19.38
N LYS A 209 15.54 -28.87 -18.17
CA LYS A 209 14.88 -29.39 -16.95
C LYS A 209 13.44 -28.90 -16.90
N THR A 210 12.47 -29.75 -17.25
CA THR A 210 11.04 -29.41 -17.23
C THR A 210 10.35 -29.89 -15.94
N GLY A 211 9.35 -29.16 -15.44
CA GLY A 211 8.47 -29.57 -14.32
C GLY A 211 8.57 -28.73 -13.03
N PHE A 212 7.53 -28.78 -12.20
CA PHE A 212 7.38 -27.94 -10.98
C PHE A 212 8.53 -28.17 -9.98
N ALA A 213 8.80 -29.42 -9.61
CA ALA A 213 9.86 -29.75 -8.66
C ALA A 213 11.24 -29.29 -9.17
N ASN A 214 11.52 -29.47 -10.46
CA ASN A 214 12.77 -28.98 -11.07
C ASN A 214 12.91 -27.46 -11.06
N ARG A 215 11.81 -26.70 -10.96
CA ARG A 215 11.82 -25.22 -10.96
C ARG A 215 11.90 -24.62 -9.57
N PHE A 216 11.23 -25.22 -8.58
CA PHE A 216 11.05 -24.62 -7.25
C PHE A 216 11.69 -25.40 -6.11
N ILE A 217 11.92 -26.70 -6.28
CA ILE A 217 12.46 -27.56 -5.22
C ILE A 217 13.94 -27.82 -5.51
N PRO A 218 14.85 -27.59 -4.55
CA PRO A 218 16.25 -28.00 -4.69
C PRO A 218 16.35 -29.52 -4.88
N LEU A 219 16.97 -29.98 -5.96
CA LEU A 219 17.13 -31.41 -6.24
C LEU A 219 18.61 -31.81 -6.31
N PRO A 220 18.94 -33.09 -6.02
CA PRO A 220 20.29 -33.61 -6.21
C PRO A 220 20.75 -33.44 -7.66
N GLY A 221 21.94 -32.87 -7.88
CA GLY A 221 22.49 -32.57 -9.21
C GLY A 221 22.24 -31.13 -9.69
N ASP A 222 21.56 -30.29 -8.90
CA ASP A 222 21.50 -28.85 -9.15
C ASP A 222 22.85 -28.17 -8.84
N LYS A 223 23.23 -27.20 -9.68
CA LYS A 223 24.40 -26.37 -9.43
C LYS A 223 24.18 -25.53 -8.16
N PRO A 224 25.23 -25.19 -7.38
CA PRO A 224 25.07 -24.42 -6.15
C PRO A 224 24.27 -23.12 -6.31
N LYS A 225 24.47 -22.40 -7.43
CA LYS A 225 23.69 -21.18 -7.76
C LYS A 225 22.20 -21.44 -7.90
N GLU A 226 21.83 -22.58 -8.51
CA GLU A 226 20.43 -22.94 -8.74
C GLU A 226 19.74 -23.41 -7.45
N VAL A 227 20.47 -24.13 -6.59
CA VAL A 227 20.01 -24.46 -5.24
C VAL A 227 19.73 -23.17 -4.45
N GLY A 228 20.67 -22.21 -4.47
CA GLY A 228 20.50 -20.92 -3.82
C GLY A 228 19.26 -20.15 -4.31
N ARG A 229 19.09 -20.02 -5.64
CA ARG A 229 17.91 -19.37 -6.25
C ARG A 229 16.60 -19.99 -5.77
N LYS A 230 16.51 -21.31 -5.73
CA LYS A 230 15.30 -22.03 -5.31
C LYS A 230 15.00 -21.86 -3.82
N LEU A 231 16.03 -21.92 -2.97
CA LEU A 231 15.87 -21.67 -1.53
C LEU A 231 15.36 -20.25 -1.25
N ILE A 232 15.87 -19.24 -1.98
CA ILE A 232 15.38 -17.86 -1.88
C ILE A 232 13.89 -17.78 -2.23
N VAL A 233 13.46 -18.45 -3.29
CA VAL A 233 12.04 -18.47 -3.70
C VAL A 233 11.15 -19.14 -2.62
N ILE A 234 11.61 -20.25 -2.04
CA ILE A 234 10.86 -20.92 -0.95
C ILE A 234 10.78 -20.00 0.28
N ALA A 235 11.89 -19.37 0.67
CA ALA A 235 11.92 -18.44 1.79
C ALA A 235 10.96 -17.27 1.57
N ALA A 236 11.00 -16.64 0.38
CA ALA A 236 10.09 -15.55 0.03
C ALA A 236 8.61 -15.98 0.09
N PHE A 237 8.30 -17.20 -0.36
CA PHE A 237 6.94 -17.74 -0.29
C PHE A 237 6.48 -17.98 1.15
N LEU A 238 7.34 -18.51 2.01
CA LEU A 238 7.00 -18.70 3.43
C LEU A 238 6.81 -17.36 4.15
N THR A 239 7.64 -16.36 3.86
CA THR A 239 7.47 -15.00 4.37
C THR A 239 6.14 -14.41 3.93
N PHE A 240 5.76 -14.60 2.66
CA PHE A 240 4.45 -14.17 2.16
C PHE A 240 3.29 -14.82 2.91
N LEU A 241 3.34 -16.15 3.15
CA LEU A 241 2.30 -16.84 3.91
C LEU A 241 2.22 -16.36 5.37
N ALA A 242 3.35 -16.11 6.01
CA ALA A 242 3.39 -15.56 7.37
C ALA A 242 2.76 -14.15 7.41
N ALA A 243 3.08 -13.29 6.44
CA ALA A 243 2.49 -11.95 6.33
C ALA A 243 0.98 -12.00 6.12
N VAL A 244 0.48 -12.88 5.24
CA VAL A 244 -0.97 -13.08 5.03
C VAL A 244 -1.64 -13.59 6.30
N GLY A 245 -1.04 -14.56 6.99
CA GLY A 245 -1.58 -15.07 8.26
C GLY A 245 -1.63 -14.00 9.35
N PHE A 246 -0.59 -13.18 9.47
CA PHE A 246 -0.54 -12.05 10.40
C PHE A 246 -1.61 -11.00 10.07
N LEU A 247 -1.79 -10.64 8.80
CA LEU A 247 -2.83 -9.72 8.37
C LEU A 247 -4.23 -10.28 8.65
N ALA A 248 -4.47 -11.56 8.36
CA ALA A 248 -5.76 -12.21 8.64
C ALA A 248 -6.07 -12.25 10.15
N TYR A 249 -5.07 -12.51 10.99
CA TYR A 249 -5.22 -12.45 12.44
C TYR A 249 -5.64 -11.04 12.91
N ASN A 250 -4.93 -9.99 12.47
CA ASN A 250 -5.21 -8.63 12.92
C ASN A 250 -6.52 -8.05 12.34
N MET A 251 -6.81 -8.30 11.06
CA MET A 251 -7.95 -7.66 10.37
C MET A 251 -9.25 -8.45 10.49
N ILE A 252 -9.20 -9.76 10.68
CA ILE A 252 -10.40 -10.61 10.68
C ILE A 252 -10.63 -11.18 12.08
N TYR A 253 -9.65 -11.89 12.62
CA TYR A 253 -9.86 -12.61 13.89
C TYR A 253 -10.12 -11.65 15.06
N LEU A 254 -9.29 -10.60 15.23
CA LEU A 254 -9.50 -9.62 16.30
C LEU A 254 -10.82 -8.83 16.12
N SER A 255 -11.17 -8.44 14.90
CA SER A 255 -12.45 -7.76 14.61
C SER A 255 -13.65 -8.66 14.96
N MET A 256 -13.60 -9.94 14.58
CA MET A 256 -14.63 -10.91 14.95
C MET A 256 -14.73 -11.10 16.47
N GLN A 257 -13.60 -11.17 17.17
CA GLN A 257 -13.58 -11.31 18.63
C GLN A 257 -14.20 -10.08 19.32
N ASN A 258 -13.84 -8.86 18.88
CA ASN A 258 -14.45 -7.63 19.39
C ASN A 258 -15.96 -7.58 19.10
N SER A 259 -16.38 -7.95 17.88
CA SER A 259 -17.80 -8.02 17.53
C SER A 259 -18.57 -9.03 18.36
N GLN A 260 -17.96 -10.17 18.72
CA GLN A 260 -18.57 -11.16 19.62
C GLN A 260 -18.69 -10.61 21.04
N LEU A 261 -17.63 -10.01 21.59
CA LEU A 261 -17.63 -9.42 22.92
C LEU A 261 -18.69 -8.31 23.06
N ASN A 262 -18.78 -7.42 22.06
CA ASN A 262 -19.78 -6.35 22.04
C ASN A 262 -21.20 -6.90 21.87
N GLY A 263 -21.40 -7.91 21.01
CA GLY A 263 -22.69 -8.57 20.88
C GLY A 263 -23.15 -9.30 22.15
N GLU A 264 -22.21 -9.88 22.91
CA GLU A 264 -22.50 -10.48 24.23
C GLU A 264 -23.02 -9.43 25.22
N ILE A 265 -22.32 -8.30 25.36
CA ILE A 265 -22.72 -7.28 26.34
C ILE A 265 -23.98 -6.53 25.92
N GLN A 266 -24.20 -6.31 24.62
CA GLN A 266 -25.45 -5.74 24.09
C GLN A 266 -26.66 -6.62 24.43
N LYS A 267 -26.54 -7.94 24.31
CA LYS A 267 -27.62 -8.86 24.68
C LYS A 267 -27.95 -8.84 26.17
N ILE A 268 -26.94 -8.65 27.02
CA ILE A 268 -27.10 -8.53 28.47
C ILE A 268 -27.80 -7.21 28.80
N ALA A 269 -27.30 -6.10 28.26
CA ALA A 269 -27.86 -4.77 28.46
C ALA A 269 -29.33 -4.68 28.04
N HIS A 270 -29.65 -5.17 26.84
CA HIS A 270 -30.99 -5.08 26.22
C HIS A 270 -31.92 -6.28 26.55
N ARG A 271 -31.50 -7.17 27.47
CA ARG A 271 -32.26 -8.38 27.91
C ARG A 271 -32.78 -9.29 26.78
N THR A 272 -32.10 -9.34 25.64
CA THR A 272 -32.61 -10.00 24.43
C THR A 272 -32.72 -11.53 24.54
N GLU A 273 -31.98 -12.18 25.46
CA GLU A 273 -32.02 -13.65 25.63
C GLU A 273 -33.09 -14.15 26.62
N GLN A 274 -33.70 -13.29 27.45
CA GLN A 274 -34.78 -13.71 28.37
C GLN A 274 -36.18 -13.75 27.70
N LYS A 275 -36.28 -13.35 26.41
CA LYS A 275 -37.51 -13.41 25.62
C LYS A 275 -37.75 -14.80 25.01
N SER A 276 -38.10 -15.79 25.82
CA SER A 276 -38.89 -16.93 25.34
C SER A 276 -39.72 -17.54 26.47
N ASP A 277 -41.04 -17.31 26.45
CA ASP A 277 -42.07 -18.35 26.69
C ASP A 277 -43.54 -17.85 26.70
N ASN A 278 -43.84 -16.55 26.47
CA ASN A 278 -45.23 -16.12 26.34
C ASN A 278 -45.42 -14.99 25.30
N PRO A 279 -46.21 -15.17 24.22
CA PRO A 279 -46.32 -14.21 23.12
C PRO A 279 -47.42 -13.15 23.29
N ASP A 280 -48.18 -13.17 24.40
CA ASP A 280 -49.28 -12.24 24.64
C ASP A 280 -49.04 -11.46 25.94
N ASN A 281 -48.93 -10.13 25.82
CA ASN A 281 -48.61 -9.11 26.82
C ASN A 281 -47.15 -9.06 27.30
N GLU A 282 -46.42 -8.03 26.86
CA GLU A 282 -45.76 -7.05 27.74
C GLU A 282 -45.22 -5.90 26.85
N GLU A 283 -45.45 -4.65 27.26
CA GLU A 283 -44.74 -3.50 26.69
C GLU A 283 -43.24 -3.79 26.79
N VAL A 284 -42.52 -3.65 25.68
CA VAL A 284 -41.08 -3.88 25.67
C VAL A 284 -40.44 -2.79 26.53
N ASP A 285 -40.07 -3.16 27.76
CA ASP A 285 -39.20 -2.35 28.61
C ASP A 285 -37.81 -2.35 27.97
N ASP A 286 -37.52 -1.30 27.21
CA ASP A 286 -36.23 -1.06 26.54
C ASP A 286 -35.16 -0.54 27.53
N SER A 287 -35.42 -0.58 28.84
CA SER A 287 -34.45 -0.12 29.84
C SER A 287 -33.25 -1.06 29.98
N ILE A 288 -32.08 -0.45 30.14
CA ILE A 288 -30.80 -1.14 30.31
C ILE A 288 -30.75 -1.91 31.65
N ASP A 289 -30.28 -3.16 31.62
CA ASP A 289 -30.10 -3.97 32.82
C ASP A 289 -28.82 -3.60 33.61
N TRP A 290 -28.89 -2.53 34.40
CA TRP A 290 -27.75 -2.04 35.18
C TRP A 290 -27.22 -3.04 36.21
N ASP A 291 -28.08 -3.85 36.83
CA ASP A 291 -27.68 -4.81 37.87
C ASP A 291 -26.76 -5.90 37.31
N GLU A 292 -27.07 -6.43 36.12
CA GLU A 292 -26.21 -7.40 35.44
C GLU A 292 -24.92 -6.76 34.91
N LEU A 293 -24.99 -5.54 34.37
CA LEU A 293 -23.80 -4.81 33.90
C LEU A 293 -22.80 -4.55 35.05
N LYS A 294 -23.29 -4.08 36.20
CA LYS A 294 -22.44 -3.80 37.37
C LYS A 294 -21.77 -5.06 37.94
N LYS A 295 -22.43 -6.22 37.90
CA LYS A 295 -21.81 -7.51 38.28
C LYS A 295 -20.63 -7.89 37.39
N ILE A 296 -20.66 -7.51 36.11
CA ILE A 296 -19.57 -7.76 35.17
C ILE A 296 -18.40 -6.83 35.47
N ASN A 297 -18.69 -5.54 35.59
CA ASN A 297 -17.68 -4.53 35.88
C ASN A 297 -18.31 -3.29 36.52
N GLU A 298 -17.89 -2.96 37.74
CA GLU A 298 -18.34 -1.80 38.50
C GLU A 298 -18.00 -0.46 37.82
N ASP A 299 -16.97 -0.44 36.96
CA ASP A 299 -16.55 0.75 36.21
C ASP A 299 -17.53 1.11 35.07
N ILE A 300 -18.52 0.27 34.73
CA ILE A 300 -19.55 0.61 33.73
C ILE A 300 -20.48 1.66 34.32
N VAL A 301 -20.44 2.89 33.83
CA VAL A 301 -21.17 4.04 34.36
C VAL A 301 -22.28 4.56 33.46
N GLY A 302 -22.34 4.08 32.22
CA GLY A 302 -23.39 4.45 31.30
C GLY A 302 -23.45 3.55 30.08
N TRP A 303 -24.39 3.82 29.19
CA TRP A 303 -24.57 3.13 27.93
C TRP A 303 -24.81 4.17 26.84
N ILE A 304 -24.08 4.09 25.73
CA ILE A 304 -24.21 5.04 24.63
C ILE A 304 -24.72 4.37 23.37
N GLN A 305 -25.70 4.99 22.74
CA GLN A 305 -26.28 4.54 21.49
C GLN A 305 -26.49 5.69 20.50
N ILE A 306 -26.18 5.45 19.22
CA ILE A 306 -26.51 6.35 18.13
C ILE A 306 -27.21 5.53 17.04
N GLU A 307 -28.46 5.89 16.75
CA GLU A 307 -29.23 5.23 15.69
C GLU A 307 -28.49 5.24 14.34
N ASP A 308 -28.69 4.19 13.55
CA ASP A 308 -28.06 4.02 12.24
C ASP A 308 -26.52 3.99 12.24
N THR A 309 -25.93 3.65 13.40
CA THR A 309 -24.50 3.35 13.55
C THR A 309 -24.29 2.01 14.28
N LYS A 310 -23.03 1.58 14.39
CA LYS A 310 -22.63 0.48 15.29
C LYS A 310 -22.43 0.92 16.74
N ILE A 311 -22.61 2.21 17.05
CA ILE A 311 -22.41 2.76 18.39
C ILE A 311 -23.59 2.33 19.25
N ASP A 312 -23.34 1.32 20.08
CA ASP A 312 -24.23 0.69 21.04
C ASP A 312 -23.34 -0.04 22.06
N TYR A 313 -22.78 0.71 23.02
CA TYR A 313 -21.65 0.26 23.85
C TYR A 313 -21.78 0.69 25.32
N PRO A 314 -21.24 -0.11 26.26
CA PRO A 314 -21.04 0.35 27.63
C PRO A 314 -19.99 1.46 27.69
N VAL A 315 -20.19 2.42 28.58
CA VAL A 315 -19.28 3.52 28.88
C VAL A 315 -18.63 3.26 30.24
N LEU A 316 -17.30 3.22 30.27
CA LEU A 316 -16.54 2.91 31.47
C LEU A 316 -15.84 4.14 32.05
N TRP A 317 -15.69 4.18 33.37
CA TRP A 317 -14.96 5.24 34.06
C TRP A 317 -14.01 4.65 35.09
N ASN A 318 -12.71 4.80 34.82
CA ASN A 318 -11.68 4.46 35.78
C ASN A 318 -11.26 5.74 36.54
N LYS A 319 -11.40 5.74 37.87
CA LYS A 319 -11.10 6.91 38.71
C LYS A 319 -9.60 7.19 38.89
N ASP A 320 -8.75 6.20 38.59
CA ASP A 320 -7.29 6.33 38.67
C ASP A 320 -6.66 6.88 37.38
N ASP A 321 -7.48 7.04 36.33
CA ASP A 321 -7.07 7.62 35.06
C ASP A 321 -6.52 9.05 35.26
N ASN A 322 -5.51 9.37 34.47
CA ASN A 322 -4.82 10.66 34.52
C ASN A 322 -4.16 10.95 33.17
N ARG A 323 -3.52 12.13 33.05
CA ARG A 323 -2.88 12.57 31.81
C ARG A 323 -1.93 11.55 31.18
N ASN A 324 -1.25 10.72 31.97
CA ASN A 324 -0.24 9.79 31.49
C ASN A 324 -0.75 8.34 31.37
N TYR A 325 -1.96 8.05 31.84
CA TYR A 325 -2.48 6.70 31.92
C TYR A 325 -4.00 6.67 31.82
N GLN A 326 -4.51 5.99 30.80
CA GLN A 326 -5.93 5.80 30.52
C GLN A 326 -6.20 4.29 30.38
N PHE A 327 -6.81 3.66 31.39
CA PHE A 327 -6.94 2.21 31.50
C PHE A 327 -7.70 1.60 30.31
N TYR A 328 -8.91 2.11 30.05
CA TYR A 328 -9.82 1.56 29.04
C TYR A 328 -9.47 1.95 27.59
N LEU A 329 -8.37 2.68 27.38
CA LEU A 329 -7.79 2.86 26.05
C LEU A 329 -7.29 1.53 25.45
N SER A 330 -6.96 0.54 26.28
CA SER A 330 -6.41 -0.77 25.84
C SER A 330 -7.01 -1.97 26.59
N HIS A 331 -8.18 -1.79 27.21
CA HIS A 331 -8.91 -2.84 27.90
C HIS A 331 -10.38 -2.84 27.50
N ASN A 332 -10.97 -4.03 27.36
CA ASN A 332 -12.40 -4.21 27.09
C ASN A 332 -13.25 -4.03 28.36
N TYR A 333 -14.57 -4.13 28.23
CA TYR A 333 -15.52 -3.95 29.34
C TYR A 333 -15.36 -4.96 30.48
N LYS A 334 -14.69 -6.10 30.27
CA LYS A 334 -14.35 -7.10 31.31
C LYS A 334 -13.02 -6.79 32.00
N GLY A 335 -12.34 -5.70 31.64
CA GLY A 335 -11.01 -5.32 32.14
C GLY A 335 -9.85 -6.12 31.54
N GLY A 336 -10.09 -6.94 30.52
CA GLY A 336 -9.04 -7.69 29.83
C GLY A 336 -8.39 -6.86 28.72
N TYR A 337 -7.10 -7.09 28.45
CA TYR A 337 -6.39 -6.38 27.37
C TYR A 337 -7.07 -6.62 26.02
N ASP A 338 -7.36 -5.52 25.32
CA ASP A 338 -7.95 -5.52 23.99
C ASP A 338 -7.47 -4.29 23.22
N SER A 339 -6.96 -4.49 22.00
CA SER A 339 -6.53 -3.38 21.14
C SER A 339 -7.67 -2.47 20.68
N TYR A 340 -8.92 -2.95 20.75
CA TYR A 340 -10.11 -2.14 20.49
C TYR A 340 -10.48 -1.24 21.67
N GLY A 341 -9.96 -1.53 22.88
CA GLY A 341 -10.28 -0.81 24.10
C GLY A 341 -11.77 -0.87 24.47
N SER A 342 -12.26 0.19 25.11
CA SER A 342 -13.68 0.41 25.39
C SER A 342 -14.07 1.87 25.10
N ILE A 343 -15.37 2.20 25.20
CA ILE A 343 -15.78 3.60 25.32
C ILE A 343 -15.60 4.03 26.77
N PHE A 344 -14.93 5.16 27.01
CA PHE A 344 -14.57 5.56 28.36
C PHE A 344 -14.61 7.07 28.60
N VAL A 345 -14.84 7.46 29.86
CA VAL A 345 -14.89 8.83 30.33
C VAL A 345 -13.48 9.43 30.41
N ASP A 346 -13.30 10.68 29.96
CA ASP A 346 -12.04 11.42 30.07
C ASP A 346 -11.64 11.66 31.53
N TYR A 347 -10.35 11.57 31.87
CA TYR A 347 -9.86 11.77 33.23
C TYR A 347 -10.12 13.18 33.78
N ARG A 348 -10.37 14.17 32.91
CA ARG A 348 -10.72 15.55 33.30
C ARG A 348 -12.18 15.72 33.68
N CYS A 349 -13.04 14.74 33.39
CA CYS A 349 -14.39 14.65 33.93
C CYS A 349 -14.30 14.11 35.36
N THR A 350 -13.81 14.95 36.29
CA THR A 350 -13.54 14.55 37.68
C THR A 350 -14.81 14.18 38.45
N GLU A 351 -15.97 14.62 37.97
CA GLU A 351 -17.29 14.29 38.51
C GLU A 351 -17.96 13.13 37.75
N GLY A 352 -17.22 12.44 36.86
CA GLY A 352 -17.75 11.35 36.07
C GLY A 352 -18.91 11.80 35.18
N THR A 353 -20.01 11.06 35.22
CA THR A 353 -21.24 11.32 34.45
C THR A 353 -21.95 12.62 34.83
N ASP A 354 -21.64 13.21 35.99
CA ASP A 354 -22.26 14.45 36.46
C ASP A 354 -21.55 15.72 35.96
N SER A 355 -20.42 15.57 35.26
CA SER A 355 -19.64 16.70 34.73
C SER A 355 -20.48 17.58 33.80
N LYS A 356 -20.31 18.92 33.86
CA LYS A 356 -21.05 19.88 33.01
C LYS A 356 -20.91 19.57 31.51
N ASN A 357 -19.75 19.08 31.10
CA ASN A 357 -19.52 18.45 29.81
C ASN A 357 -18.90 17.07 30.00
N LEU A 358 -19.67 16.01 29.74
CA LEU A 358 -19.19 14.65 29.80
C LEU A 358 -18.40 14.32 28.52
N VAL A 359 -17.09 14.13 28.64
CA VAL A 359 -16.21 13.81 27.51
C VAL A 359 -15.96 12.31 27.46
N LEU A 360 -16.34 11.68 26.36
CA LEU A 360 -16.14 10.26 26.09
C LEU A 360 -15.13 10.04 24.97
N HIS A 361 -14.27 9.05 25.13
CA HIS A 361 -13.30 8.60 24.13
C HIS A 361 -13.62 7.20 23.64
N GLY A 362 -13.32 6.96 22.37
CA GLY A 362 -13.35 5.65 21.76
C GLY A 362 -12.40 5.59 20.58
N HIS A 363 -11.83 4.42 20.31
CA HIS A 363 -10.99 4.24 19.13
C HIS A 363 -11.78 4.44 17.84
N HIS A 364 -11.09 4.85 16.79
CA HIS A 364 -11.61 4.82 15.42
C HIS A 364 -11.05 3.57 14.77
N MET A 365 -11.85 2.51 14.71
CA MET A 365 -11.44 1.25 14.12
C MET A 365 -11.78 1.22 12.63
N ASN A 366 -10.89 0.63 11.81
CA ASN A 366 -11.06 0.54 10.35
C ASN A 366 -12.29 -0.28 9.93
N ASP A 367 -12.82 -1.12 10.82
CA ASP A 367 -14.05 -1.89 10.60
C ASP A 367 -15.33 -1.11 10.98
N GLY A 368 -15.19 0.15 11.41
CA GLY A 368 -16.27 1.04 11.85
C GLY A 368 -16.72 0.83 13.29
N SER A 369 -16.17 -0.15 14.01
CA SER A 369 -16.52 -0.36 15.41
C SER A 369 -16.01 0.75 16.33
N MET A 370 -16.47 0.73 17.59
CA MET A 370 -16.18 1.75 18.59
C MET A 370 -16.70 3.11 18.09
N PHE A 371 -15.90 4.18 18.13
CA PHE A 371 -16.32 5.48 17.61
C PHE A 371 -15.98 5.72 16.13
N GLY A 372 -15.64 4.66 15.37
CA GLY A 372 -15.34 4.77 13.94
C GLY A 372 -16.48 5.40 13.13
N ASP A 373 -17.73 5.06 13.45
CA ASP A 373 -18.91 5.59 12.76
C ASP A 373 -19.17 7.09 13.01
N LEU A 374 -18.48 7.76 13.94
CA LEU A 374 -18.54 9.23 14.05
C LEU A 374 -18.04 9.93 12.78
N MET A 375 -17.24 9.25 11.95
CA MET A 375 -16.81 9.76 10.65
C MET A 375 -17.96 9.89 9.65
N ASN A 376 -19.08 9.21 9.87
CA ASN A 376 -20.25 9.31 8.99
C ASN A 376 -20.84 10.73 8.98
N TYR A 377 -20.62 11.52 10.04
CA TYR A 377 -21.01 12.93 10.10
C TYR A 377 -20.14 13.87 9.24
N GLY A 378 -18.97 13.42 8.76
CA GLY A 378 -18.15 14.20 7.84
C GLY A 378 -16.64 14.04 7.99
N GLY A 379 -15.94 14.41 6.92
CA GLY A 379 -14.48 14.50 6.83
C GLY A 379 -14.04 15.96 6.76
N THR A 380 -13.48 16.37 5.61
CA THR A 380 -13.18 17.79 5.29
C THR A 380 -14.41 18.62 4.94
N SER A 381 -15.59 18.00 4.83
CA SER A 381 -16.90 18.65 4.85
C SER A 381 -17.87 17.85 5.72
N GLY A 382 -18.91 18.50 6.23
CA GLY A 382 -20.01 17.81 6.91
C GLY A 382 -20.82 16.92 5.96
N ASN A 383 -21.46 15.91 6.52
CA ASN A 383 -22.42 15.03 5.87
C ASN A 383 -23.83 15.33 6.40
N LEU A 384 -24.52 16.24 5.71
CA LEU A 384 -25.84 16.72 6.13
C LEU A 384 -26.91 15.62 6.08
N ASP A 385 -26.81 14.70 5.13
CA ASP A 385 -27.79 13.61 4.97
C ASP A 385 -27.72 12.63 6.15
N PHE A 386 -26.49 12.32 6.61
CA PHE A 386 -26.31 11.49 7.79
C PHE A 386 -26.78 12.19 9.08
N TYR A 387 -26.43 13.46 9.28
CA TYR A 387 -26.92 14.23 10.43
C TYR A 387 -28.45 14.27 10.50
N LYS A 388 -29.13 14.43 9.35
CA LYS A 388 -30.60 14.42 9.29
C LYS A 388 -31.21 13.09 9.73
N LYS A 389 -30.47 11.99 9.56
CA LYS A 389 -30.87 10.64 9.93
C LYS A 389 -30.62 10.36 11.42
N ALA A 390 -29.46 10.77 11.93
CA ALA A 390 -29.05 10.61 13.32
C ALA A 390 -28.72 11.98 13.96
N PRO A 391 -29.71 12.80 14.34
CA PRO A 391 -29.48 14.10 14.95
C PRO A 391 -29.32 14.05 16.48
N THR A 392 -29.55 12.90 17.10
CA THR A 392 -29.54 12.67 18.55
C THR A 392 -28.62 11.51 18.94
N ILE A 393 -28.26 11.48 20.22
CA ILE A 393 -27.45 10.46 20.88
C ILE A 393 -28.22 10.06 22.14
N GLU A 394 -28.41 8.77 22.36
CA GLU A 394 -28.93 8.27 23.64
C GLU A 394 -27.73 7.93 24.53
N PHE A 395 -27.77 8.41 25.77
CA PHE A 395 -26.79 8.14 26.79
C PHE A 395 -27.50 7.93 28.13
N ASP A 396 -27.61 6.67 28.52
CA ASP A 396 -28.31 6.26 29.73
C ASP A 396 -27.30 6.01 30.84
N THR A 397 -27.70 6.30 32.07
CA THR A 397 -26.93 5.98 33.28
C THR A 397 -27.81 5.20 34.25
N PRO A 398 -27.23 4.58 35.30
CA PRO A 398 -28.02 3.96 36.36
C PRO A 398 -29.04 4.90 37.04
N ASP A 399 -28.83 6.21 36.94
CA ASP A 399 -29.69 7.24 37.55
C ASP A 399 -30.83 7.68 36.62
N GLY A 400 -30.78 7.34 35.33
CA GLY A 400 -31.85 7.56 34.38
C GLY A 400 -31.41 7.67 32.92
N ASP A 401 -32.40 7.61 32.04
CA ASP A 401 -32.22 7.66 30.59
C ASP A 401 -31.97 9.11 30.12
N GLY A 402 -31.24 9.27 29.02
CA GLY A 402 -30.82 10.59 28.56
C GLY A 402 -30.71 10.72 27.06
N THR A 403 -31.59 11.53 26.44
CA THR A 403 -31.42 11.94 25.04
C THR A 403 -30.62 13.23 24.93
N TYR A 404 -29.68 13.28 23.97
CA TYR A 404 -28.83 14.43 23.69
C TYR A 404 -28.96 14.85 22.22
N LYS A 405 -29.23 16.12 21.95
CA LYS A 405 -29.32 16.68 20.59
C LYS A 405 -27.97 17.21 20.13
N ILE A 406 -27.48 16.77 18.98
CA ILE A 406 -26.17 17.17 18.45
C ILE A 406 -26.18 18.66 18.10
N ILE A 407 -25.27 19.42 18.74
CA ILE A 407 -25.08 20.85 18.53
C ILE A 407 -23.87 21.15 17.65
N SER A 408 -22.91 20.24 17.56
CA SER A 408 -21.72 20.43 16.73
C SER A 408 -21.03 19.13 16.32
N VAL A 409 -20.50 19.11 15.09
CA VAL A 409 -19.54 18.10 14.62
C VAL A 409 -18.34 18.85 14.06
N PHE A 410 -17.13 18.64 14.58
CA PHE A 410 -15.95 19.34 14.08
C PHE A 410 -14.68 18.47 14.10
N LYS A 411 -13.63 18.99 13.45
CA LYS A 411 -12.30 18.40 13.45
C LYS A 411 -11.34 19.31 14.19
N THR A 412 -10.44 18.74 14.98
CA THR A 412 -9.43 19.50 15.71
C THR A 412 -8.08 18.80 15.67
N ASN A 413 -7.01 19.60 15.71
CA ASN A 413 -5.65 19.11 15.84
C ASN A 413 -5.34 18.74 17.30
N THR A 414 -4.32 17.93 17.52
CA THR A 414 -3.62 17.82 18.81
C THR A 414 -2.13 18.18 18.72
N LEU A 415 -1.64 18.51 17.51
CA LEU A 415 -0.28 18.97 17.26
C LEU A 415 -0.24 20.49 17.16
N SER A 416 0.65 21.14 17.91
CA SER A 416 0.85 22.60 17.88
C SER A 416 1.26 23.11 16.49
N GLY A 417 2.04 22.33 15.73
CA GLY A 417 2.41 22.65 14.34
C GLY A 417 1.22 22.75 13.37
N HIS A 418 0.04 22.23 13.76
CA HIS A 418 -1.19 22.36 12.98
C HIS A 418 -2.02 23.60 13.33
N GLY A 419 -1.53 24.44 14.24
CA GLY A 419 -2.19 25.66 14.72
C GLY A 419 -2.54 25.62 16.20
N GLU A 420 -3.19 26.68 16.65
CA GLU A 420 -3.68 26.80 18.03
C GLU A 420 -4.60 25.63 18.39
N PHE A 421 -4.30 24.96 19.49
CA PHE A 421 -5.09 23.85 19.99
C PHE A 421 -6.35 24.37 20.68
N PHE A 422 -7.53 23.97 20.18
CA PHE A 422 -8.77 24.18 20.90
C PHE A 422 -8.95 23.08 21.96
N ASN A 423 -8.90 23.45 23.23
CA ASN A 423 -9.11 22.50 24.33
C ASN A 423 -10.59 22.15 24.47
N TYR A 424 -11.07 21.20 23.65
CA TYR A 424 -12.46 20.73 23.68
C TYR A 424 -12.76 19.77 24.83
N MET A 425 -11.74 19.25 25.50
CA MET A 425 -11.82 18.17 26.49
C MET A 425 -11.86 18.74 27.93
N ILE A 426 -12.72 19.74 28.14
CA ILE A 426 -12.94 20.39 29.44
C ILE A 426 -14.22 19.80 30.02
N GLY A 427 -14.14 19.25 31.23
CA GLY A 427 -15.28 18.63 31.91
C GLY A 427 -16.13 19.61 32.73
N ASN A 428 -15.47 20.58 33.37
CA ASN A 428 -16.08 21.55 34.28
C ASN A 428 -15.55 22.96 34.00
N PHE A 429 -16.36 23.97 34.30
CA PHE A 429 -16.13 25.37 33.94
C PHE A 429 -16.08 26.24 35.20
N GLN A 430 -15.37 27.37 35.12
CA GLN A 430 -15.27 28.26 36.28
C GLN A 430 -16.61 28.92 36.64
N ASN A 431 -17.38 29.26 35.61
CA ASN A 431 -18.67 29.95 35.70
C ASN A 431 -19.40 29.87 34.34
N GLU A 432 -20.59 30.46 34.26
CA GLU A 432 -21.46 30.40 33.08
C GLU A 432 -20.84 31.11 31.87
N LYS A 433 -20.11 32.22 32.09
CA LYS A 433 -19.40 32.92 31.02
C LYS A 433 -18.32 32.05 30.36
N ASP A 434 -17.54 31.33 31.16
CA ASP A 434 -16.53 30.38 30.68
C ASP A 434 -17.18 29.24 29.87
N PHE A 435 -18.27 28.68 30.39
CA PHE A 435 -19.05 27.65 29.70
C PHE A 435 -19.63 28.13 28.37
N MET A 436 -20.24 29.31 28.33
CA MET A 436 -20.83 29.83 27.10
C MET A 436 -19.78 30.24 26.06
N ASN A 437 -18.60 30.68 26.50
CA ASN A 437 -17.46 30.87 25.61
C ASN A 437 -16.96 29.55 25.01
N TYR A 438 -16.97 28.47 25.79
CA TYR A 438 -16.70 27.11 25.28
C TYR A 438 -17.74 26.68 24.24
N VAL A 439 -19.04 26.82 24.54
CA VAL A 439 -20.14 26.47 23.61
C VAL A 439 -20.03 27.25 22.30
N TYR A 440 -19.74 28.55 22.37
CA TYR A 440 -19.48 29.37 21.19
C TYR A 440 -18.34 28.81 20.35
N ASN A 441 -17.20 28.49 20.97
CA ASN A 441 -16.05 27.92 20.29
C ASN A 441 -16.35 26.55 19.65
N VAL A 442 -17.21 25.74 20.27
CA VAL A 442 -17.71 24.47 19.71
C VAL A 442 -18.61 24.71 18.50
N LYS A 443 -19.55 25.65 18.59
CA LYS A 443 -20.51 25.96 17.52
C LYS A 443 -19.84 26.52 16.27
N ILE A 444 -18.92 27.49 16.39
CA ILE A 444 -18.24 28.09 15.23
C ILE A 444 -17.32 27.11 14.48
N ARG A 445 -16.87 26.04 15.13
CA ARG A 445 -16.05 24.98 14.53
C ARG A 445 -16.89 23.93 13.81
N SER A 446 -18.20 23.94 14.01
CA SER A 446 -19.08 22.92 13.47
C SER A 446 -19.06 22.89 11.96
N LEU A 447 -19.00 21.70 11.37
CA LEU A 447 -19.16 21.45 9.94
C LEU A 447 -20.62 21.58 9.50
N ILE A 448 -21.56 21.52 10.45
CA ILE A 448 -23.00 21.52 10.22
C ILE A 448 -23.61 22.58 11.13
N ASN A 449 -24.44 23.45 10.57
CA ASN A 449 -25.28 24.34 11.34
C ASN A 449 -26.44 23.51 11.91
N CYS A 450 -26.26 23.01 13.13
CA CYS A 450 -27.26 22.23 13.85
C CYS A 450 -28.34 23.15 14.45
N PRO A 451 -29.64 22.98 14.12
CA PRO A 451 -30.74 23.82 14.59
C PRO A 451 -31.17 23.43 16.01
N VAL A 452 -30.25 23.55 16.95
CA VAL A 452 -30.42 23.22 18.36
C VAL A 452 -29.91 24.38 19.17
N ASP A 453 -30.77 24.94 20.02
CA ASP A 453 -30.42 26.01 20.93
C ASP A 453 -29.62 25.50 22.14
N VAL A 454 -28.88 26.40 22.78
CA VAL A 454 -28.08 26.11 23.99
C VAL A 454 -28.10 27.33 24.91
N ASN A 455 -28.16 27.10 26.22
CA ASN A 455 -28.02 28.10 27.26
C ASN A 455 -27.04 27.63 28.36
N GLU A 456 -26.78 28.52 29.31
CA GLU A 456 -25.82 28.34 30.40
C GLU A 456 -26.18 27.22 31.39
N ASP A 457 -27.45 26.86 31.49
CA ASP A 457 -27.95 25.80 32.38
C ASP A 457 -27.76 24.39 31.79
N ASP A 458 -27.59 24.29 30.48
CA ASP A 458 -27.54 23.00 29.79
C ASP A 458 -26.31 22.14 30.16
N GLN A 459 -26.44 20.82 30.03
CA GLN A 459 -25.34 19.86 30.13
C GLN A 459 -24.95 19.34 28.75
N LEU A 460 -23.66 19.07 28.54
CA LEU A 460 -23.13 18.60 27.27
C LEU A 460 -22.58 17.17 27.36
N LEU A 461 -22.62 16.49 26.21
CA LEU A 461 -21.96 15.22 25.95
C LEU A 461 -21.02 15.42 24.75
N THR A 462 -19.74 15.13 24.93
CA THR A 462 -18.70 15.26 23.90
C THR A 462 -18.12 13.89 23.57
N LEU A 463 -18.23 13.45 22.32
CA LEU A 463 -17.61 12.23 21.84
C LEU A 463 -16.35 12.55 21.05
N SER A 464 -15.24 11.89 21.34
CA SER A 464 -13.95 12.12 20.69
C SER A 464 -13.33 10.84 20.15
N THR A 465 -12.83 10.91 18.91
CA THR A 465 -12.08 9.82 18.30
C THR A 465 -10.99 10.32 17.35
N CYS A 466 -10.03 9.47 17.04
CA CYS A 466 -8.97 9.74 16.05
C CYS A 466 -9.57 10.02 14.67
N SER A 467 -8.99 10.96 13.93
CA SER A 467 -9.32 11.19 12.53
C SER A 467 -8.05 11.33 11.68
N TYR A 468 -8.16 11.01 10.40
CA TYR A 468 -6.99 10.76 9.53
C TYR A 468 -6.89 11.73 8.34
N GLU A 469 -7.64 12.84 8.35
CA GLU A 469 -7.51 13.92 7.38
C GLU A 469 -6.12 14.59 7.48
N PHE A 470 -5.58 14.64 8.69
CA PHE A 470 -4.22 15.09 9.01
C PHE A 470 -3.68 14.25 10.18
N THR A 471 -2.35 14.21 10.32
CA THR A 471 -1.70 13.51 11.44
C THR A 471 -2.21 14.04 12.78
N ASN A 472 -2.58 13.13 13.68
CA ASN A 472 -3.05 13.45 15.04
C ASN A 472 -4.22 14.44 15.08
N PHE A 473 -5.18 14.27 14.17
CA PHE A 473 -6.47 14.93 14.26
C PHE A 473 -7.47 14.10 15.07
N ARG A 474 -8.53 14.79 15.49
CA ARG A 474 -9.68 14.23 16.18
C ARG A 474 -10.97 14.67 15.50
N THR A 475 -11.94 13.75 15.42
CA THR A 475 -13.34 14.07 15.17
C THR A 475 -14.02 14.23 16.51
N VAL A 476 -14.74 15.33 16.68
CA VAL A 476 -15.46 15.64 17.91
C VAL A 476 -16.93 15.89 17.58
N VAL A 477 -17.82 15.17 18.25
CA VAL A 477 -19.27 15.39 18.20
C VAL A 477 -19.71 15.90 19.57
N VAL A 478 -20.39 17.03 19.62
CA VAL A 478 -20.90 17.62 20.86
C VAL A 478 -22.42 17.69 20.78
N ALA A 479 -23.07 17.21 21.82
CA ALA A 479 -24.52 17.19 21.96
C ALA A 479 -24.94 17.79 23.30
N ARG A 480 -26.17 18.31 23.35
CA ARG A 480 -26.76 18.95 24.52
C ARG A 480 -27.89 18.05 25.04
N LYS A 481 -27.92 17.82 26.35
CA LYS A 481 -29.00 17.04 26.98
C LYS A 481 -30.35 17.71 26.72
N VAL A 482 -31.37 16.91 26.42
CA VAL A 482 -32.75 17.38 26.29
C VAL A 482 -33.23 17.86 27.67
N ARG A 483 -33.82 19.06 27.72
CA ARG A 483 -34.33 19.64 28.98
C ARG A 483 -35.60 18.94 29.44
N ASP A 484 -35.90 19.04 30.73
CA ASP A 484 -37.14 18.49 31.29
C ASP A 484 -38.38 19.06 30.56
N GLY A 485 -39.21 18.16 30.01
CA GLY A 485 -40.40 18.52 29.25
C GLY A 485 -40.14 18.99 27.80
N GLU A 486 -38.89 19.05 27.35
CA GLU A 486 -38.52 19.32 25.96
C GLU A 486 -38.69 18.06 25.10
N SER A 487 -39.17 18.22 23.87
CA SER A 487 -39.22 17.10 22.90
C SER A 487 -37.82 16.69 22.47
N ALA A 488 -37.53 15.40 22.41
CA ALA A 488 -36.27 14.85 21.88
C ALA A 488 -36.06 15.10 20.37
N LYS A 489 -37.13 15.42 19.62
CA LYS A 489 -37.06 15.60 18.16
C LYS A 489 -36.28 16.86 17.76
N VAL A 490 -35.45 16.74 16.72
CA VAL A 490 -34.74 17.86 16.06
C VAL A 490 -35.44 18.21 14.75
N ASP A 491 -35.69 19.50 14.50
CA ASP A 491 -36.14 19.97 13.17
C ASP A 491 -34.96 20.06 12.19
N THR A 492 -34.55 18.91 11.67
CA THR A 492 -33.39 18.80 10.77
C THR A 492 -33.61 19.46 9.41
N SER A 493 -34.81 19.98 9.10
CA SER A 493 -35.07 20.76 7.89
C SER A 493 -34.33 22.10 7.87
N GLN A 494 -34.02 22.65 9.05
CA GLN A 494 -33.26 23.89 9.23
C GLN A 494 -31.74 23.65 9.23
N ALA A 495 -31.30 22.40 9.23
CA ALA A 495 -29.88 22.07 9.23
C ALA A 495 -29.24 22.36 7.87
N SER A 496 -28.03 22.90 7.88
CA SER A 496 -27.26 23.21 6.67
C SER A 496 -25.77 22.97 6.86
N LEU A 497 -25.00 22.85 5.77
CA LEU A 497 -23.54 22.77 5.86
C LEU A 497 -22.97 24.14 6.24
N ASN A 498 -22.08 24.17 7.23
CA ASN A 498 -21.38 25.39 7.62
C ASN A 498 -20.16 25.63 6.72
N LYS A 499 -20.26 26.64 5.85
CA LYS A 499 -19.16 27.01 4.95
C LYS A 499 -18.06 27.84 5.61
N ASN A 500 -18.34 28.39 6.80
CA ASN A 500 -17.44 29.25 7.56
C ASN A 500 -16.96 28.56 8.84
N ALA A 501 -16.95 27.22 8.86
CA ALA A 501 -16.45 26.44 9.99
C ALA A 501 -15.00 26.82 10.30
N VAL A 502 -14.68 27.03 11.57
CA VAL A 502 -13.32 27.31 12.01
C VAL A 502 -12.52 26.00 12.05
N TRP A 503 -11.57 25.85 11.14
CA TRP A 503 -10.61 24.76 11.12
C TRP A 503 -9.29 25.07 11.85
N PRO A 504 -8.50 24.04 12.23
CA PRO A 504 -7.08 24.21 12.56
C PRO A 504 -6.30 24.83 11.39
N ASN A 505 -5.23 25.56 11.68
CA ASN A 505 -4.48 26.34 10.68
C ASN A 505 -3.96 25.50 9.51
N VAL A 506 -3.53 24.25 9.76
CA VAL A 506 -3.04 23.34 8.70
C VAL A 506 -4.06 23.15 7.56
N TYR A 507 -5.35 23.20 7.86
CA TYR A 507 -6.40 23.08 6.84
C TYR A 507 -6.28 24.18 5.79
N TYR A 508 -6.15 25.44 6.21
CA TYR A 508 -6.04 26.58 5.29
C TYR A 508 -4.70 26.60 4.55
N SER A 509 -3.63 26.10 5.17
CA SER A 509 -2.33 25.95 4.50
C SER A 509 -2.39 24.93 3.36
N VAL A 510 -3.18 23.86 3.49
CA VAL A 510 -3.26 22.77 2.50
C VAL A 510 -4.36 23.01 1.46
N TYR A 511 -5.54 23.46 1.88
CA TYR A 511 -6.70 23.61 1.00
C TYR A 511 -6.95 25.07 0.56
N GLY A 512 -6.19 26.03 1.09
CA GLY A 512 -6.39 27.45 0.83
C GLY A 512 -7.53 28.06 1.64
N GLY A 513 -7.81 29.35 1.40
CA GLY A 513 -8.82 30.13 2.12
C GLY A 513 -8.25 30.93 3.29
N THR A 514 -9.13 31.59 4.05
CA THR A 514 -8.75 32.42 5.20
C THR A 514 -9.50 31.96 6.42
N ARG A 515 -8.78 31.73 7.52
CA ARG A 515 -9.38 31.36 8.79
C ARG A 515 -10.33 32.47 9.26
N PRO A 516 -11.60 32.16 9.58
CA PRO A 516 -12.51 33.14 10.16
C PRO A 516 -11.95 33.75 11.45
N THR A 517 -12.23 35.02 11.67
CA THR A 517 -11.90 35.69 12.94
C THR A 517 -12.78 35.11 14.04
N VAL A 518 -12.15 34.70 15.14
CA VAL A 518 -12.83 34.15 16.32
C VAL A 518 -12.75 35.19 17.44
N THR A 519 -13.92 35.56 17.98
CA THR A 519 -14.09 36.41 19.17
C THR A 519 -14.45 35.55 20.38
N ASP A 520 -14.91 36.17 21.47
CA ASP A 520 -15.62 35.47 22.56
C ASP A 520 -17.15 35.50 22.37
N PHE A 521 -17.86 34.71 23.18
CA PHE A 521 -19.33 34.63 23.17
C PHE A 521 -20.00 35.99 23.37
N CYS A 522 -19.57 36.77 24.37
CA CYS A 522 -20.21 38.04 24.70
C CYS A 522 -20.09 39.05 23.55
N THR A 523 -18.89 39.18 22.98
CA THR A 523 -18.66 40.05 21.81
C THR A 523 -19.49 39.61 20.60
N ALA A 524 -19.59 38.29 20.33
CA ALA A 524 -20.38 37.78 19.21
C ALA A 524 -21.90 37.94 19.44
N TYR A 525 -22.36 37.77 20.68
CA TYR A 525 -23.75 37.99 21.07
C TYR A 525 -24.15 39.46 20.90
N GLU A 526 -23.34 40.39 21.40
CA GLU A 526 -23.58 41.85 21.26
C GLU A 526 -23.52 42.34 19.81
N ALA A 527 -22.85 41.60 18.93
CA ALA A 527 -22.78 41.86 17.50
C ALA A 527 -23.91 41.18 16.69
N ASP A 528 -24.93 40.60 17.36
CA ASP A 528 -26.04 39.86 16.75
C ASP A 528 -25.59 38.70 15.84
N GLN A 529 -24.48 38.03 16.19
CA GLN A 529 -23.91 36.91 15.42
C GLN A 529 -24.34 35.52 15.93
N ILE A 530 -25.12 35.48 17.01
CA ILE A 530 -25.56 34.25 17.68
C ILE A 530 -27.09 34.16 17.61
N ASP A 531 -27.58 33.14 16.92
CA ASP A 531 -29.02 32.87 16.70
C ASP A 531 -29.55 31.65 17.47
N TRP A 532 -28.67 30.96 18.20
CA TRP A 532 -28.96 29.70 18.90
C TRP A 532 -29.01 29.84 20.43
N TYR A 533 -28.74 31.02 20.99
CA TYR A 533 -28.72 31.21 22.44
C TYR A 533 -30.13 31.53 22.99
N THR A 534 -30.52 30.88 24.09
CA THR A 534 -31.87 30.99 24.68
C THR A 534 -31.89 31.25 26.19
N GLY A 535 -30.75 31.55 26.81
CA GLY A 535 -30.61 31.76 28.25
C GLY A 535 -30.77 33.22 28.72
N ASP A 536 -30.43 33.44 29.99
CA ASP A 536 -30.28 34.77 30.57
C ASP A 536 -28.85 35.29 30.41
N TYR A 537 -28.69 36.39 29.68
CA TYR A 537 -27.38 36.99 29.39
C TYR A 537 -26.84 37.82 30.58
N ASP A 538 -27.41 37.66 31.78
CA ASP A 538 -26.99 38.35 33.00
C ASP A 538 -25.60 37.91 33.51
N PHE A 539 -25.13 36.73 33.12
CA PHE A 539 -23.81 36.21 33.49
C PHE A 539 -22.63 36.95 32.83
N LYS A 540 -22.87 37.83 31.85
CA LYS A 540 -21.81 38.49 31.06
C LYS A 540 -20.76 39.22 31.89
N ASP A 541 -21.16 39.72 33.07
CA ASP A 541 -20.31 40.47 33.99
C ASP A 541 -19.50 39.56 34.93
N GLN A 542 -19.69 38.24 34.88
CA GLN A 542 -18.85 37.29 35.62
C GLN A 542 -17.38 37.40 35.14
N GLU A 543 -16.45 37.36 36.09
CA GLU A 543 -15.02 37.34 35.81
C GLU A 543 -14.54 35.89 35.72
N VAL A 544 -13.93 35.53 34.59
CA VAL A 544 -13.18 34.28 34.45
C VAL A 544 -11.76 34.58 34.93
N GLN A 545 -11.30 33.86 35.96
CA GLN A 545 -9.93 34.05 36.42
C GLN A 545 -8.97 33.48 35.37
N ASP A 546 -8.16 34.36 34.80
CA ASP A 546 -6.97 33.96 34.07
C ASP A 546 -6.04 33.21 35.03
N THR A 547 -6.08 31.88 34.98
CA THR A 547 -4.99 31.05 35.51
C THR A 547 -3.71 31.16 34.65
N SER A 548 -3.67 32.11 33.72
CA SER A 548 -2.55 32.54 32.90
C SER A 548 -2.23 34.03 33.11
N ASN A 549 -1.62 34.38 34.25
CA ASN A 549 -0.88 35.64 34.38
C ASN A 549 0.32 35.40 35.32
N SER A 550 1.55 35.55 34.84
CA SER A 550 2.16 36.87 34.94
C SER A 550 2.82 37.35 33.64
N GLY A 551 2.26 38.43 33.10
CA GLY A 551 3.04 39.57 32.67
C GLY A 551 3.18 39.72 31.16
N THR A 552 2.27 40.47 30.54
CA THR A 552 2.60 41.27 29.37
C THR A 552 1.92 42.63 29.48
N SER A 553 2.60 43.57 30.13
CA SER A 553 2.37 44.99 29.89
C SER A 553 3.28 45.42 28.74
N SER A 554 2.66 45.83 27.64
CA SER A 554 3.32 46.45 26.50
C SER A 554 3.94 47.80 26.89
N THR A 555 5.25 47.94 26.72
CA THR A 555 5.86 49.24 26.39
C THR A 555 7.00 49.01 25.40
N SER A 556 6.83 49.59 24.22
CA SER A 556 7.83 49.80 23.17
C SER A 556 9.04 50.58 23.67
N GLY A 557 10.26 50.13 23.35
CA GLY A 557 11.48 50.90 23.57
C GLY A 557 12.73 50.21 23.02
N SER A 558 13.20 50.68 21.86
CA SER A 558 14.47 50.34 21.22
C SER A 558 15.68 50.59 22.14
N GLY A 559 16.71 49.73 22.10
CA GLY A 559 17.99 50.05 22.75
C GLY A 559 19.03 48.92 22.82
N SER A 560 19.95 48.95 21.86
CA SER A 560 21.32 48.40 21.81
C SER A 560 22.03 48.00 23.12
N GLY A 561 22.74 46.86 23.09
CA GLY A 561 24.17 46.82 23.45
C GLY A 561 24.66 45.99 24.66
N SER A 562 25.55 45.04 24.34
CA SER A 562 26.83 44.73 25.03
C SER A 562 26.89 43.83 26.28
N SER A 563 27.45 42.63 26.05
CA SER A 563 28.61 42.01 26.71
C SER A 563 28.83 42.09 28.23
N GLY A 564 29.10 40.95 28.87
CA GLY A 564 29.83 40.91 30.14
C GLY A 564 29.94 39.51 30.76
N SER A 565 31.01 38.79 30.42
CA SER A 565 31.47 37.55 31.07
C SER A 565 31.89 37.76 32.52
N GLY A 566 31.82 36.71 33.36
CA GLY A 566 32.48 36.69 34.67
C GLY A 566 32.29 35.41 35.47
N SER A 567 33.22 34.47 35.30
CA SER A 567 33.41 33.23 36.07
C SER A 567 33.63 33.44 37.57
N GLY A 568 33.34 32.41 38.38
CA GLY A 568 33.86 32.31 39.74
C GLY A 568 33.43 31.03 40.48
N SER A 569 34.18 29.95 40.27
CA SER A 569 34.10 28.69 41.04
C SER A 569 34.58 28.83 42.48
N GLY A 570 34.03 27.98 43.35
CA GLY A 570 34.84 27.25 44.35
C GLY A 570 34.27 27.20 45.76
N GLY A 571 34.25 26.00 46.35
CA GLY A 571 34.35 25.85 47.81
C GLY A 571 33.40 24.83 48.43
N SER A 572 33.92 23.63 48.66
CA SER A 572 33.28 22.46 49.26
C SER A 572 33.29 22.47 50.80
N SER A 573 32.40 21.66 51.37
CA SER A 573 32.57 20.78 52.56
C SER A 573 31.85 21.15 53.87
N GLY A 574 31.27 20.12 54.51
CA GLY A 574 31.25 20.01 55.98
C GLY A 574 29.93 19.69 56.70
N SER A 575 29.44 18.47 56.56
CA SER A 575 28.85 17.55 57.57
C SER A 575 28.18 18.04 58.88
N SER A 576 26.94 17.55 59.06
CA SER A 576 26.32 16.88 60.24
C SER A 576 26.03 17.61 61.58
N GLY A 577 24.75 17.52 62.02
CA GLY A 577 24.41 17.26 63.43
C GLY A 577 23.17 17.96 64.03
N SER A 578 22.00 17.32 63.89
CA SER A 578 20.82 17.26 64.80
C SER A 578 20.29 18.48 65.58
N GLY A 579 18.98 18.72 65.44
CA GLY A 579 18.15 19.44 66.42
C GLY A 579 16.74 19.74 65.91
N SER A 580 15.77 18.90 66.26
CA SER A 580 14.33 19.15 66.05
C SER A 580 13.78 20.04 67.17
N GLY A 581 13.03 21.08 66.82
CA GLY A 581 12.42 22.00 67.80
C GLY A 581 11.72 23.22 67.18
N SER A 582 10.52 22.98 66.64
CA SER A 582 9.36 23.88 66.58
C SER A 582 9.52 25.37 66.19
N SER A 583 8.96 25.66 65.00
CA SER A 583 8.12 26.82 64.67
C SER A 583 8.70 28.23 64.89
N SER A 584 9.33 28.74 63.83
CA SER A 584 9.22 30.15 63.48
C SER A 584 8.97 30.30 61.98
N ARG A 585 8.11 31.27 61.65
CA ARG A 585 7.61 31.64 60.32
C ARG A 585 8.71 31.64 59.26
N GLN A 586 8.47 31.01 58.10
CA GLN A 586 9.37 31.11 56.95
C GLN A 586 8.61 31.49 55.67
N SER A 587 8.86 32.74 55.26
CA SER A 587 9.10 33.21 53.90
C SER A 587 8.61 32.32 52.74
N SER A 588 7.70 32.87 51.94
CA SER A 588 7.34 32.44 50.59
C SER A 588 8.60 32.19 49.74
N ALA A 589 8.94 30.92 49.56
CA ALA A 589 9.90 30.49 48.55
C ALA A 589 9.16 30.42 47.21
N SER A 590 9.55 31.27 46.26
CA SER A 590 9.12 31.20 44.86
C SER A 590 9.49 29.82 44.31
N MET A 591 8.48 29.02 43.95
CA MET A 591 8.66 27.72 43.34
C MET A 591 9.17 27.91 41.90
N VAL A 592 10.39 27.47 41.61
CA VAL A 592 10.95 27.49 40.24
C VAL A 592 10.37 26.28 39.50
N ILE A 593 9.62 26.53 38.42
CA ILE A 593 9.01 25.50 37.57
C ILE A 593 10.03 25.07 36.51
N TYR A 594 10.16 23.76 36.30
CA TYR A 594 11.00 23.17 35.27
C TYR A 594 10.14 22.42 34.26
N HIS A 595 10.54 22.50 32.98
CA HIS A 595 9.95 21.79 31.86
C HIS A 595 10.93 20.79 31.28
N THR A 596 10.44 19.61 30.94
CA THR A 596 11.19 18.56 30.28
C THR A 596 11.28 18.86 28.78
N VAL A 597 12.48 19.13 28.29
CA VAL A 597 12.75 19.27 26.86
C VAL A 597 13.50 18.05 26.36
N THR A 598 12.91 17.34 25.41
CA THR A 598 13.48 16.15 24.79
C THR A 598 13.76 16.41 23.31
N PHE A 599 15.02 16.43 22.92
CA PHE A 599 15.39 16.38 21.50
C PHE A 599 15.31 14.93 21.03
N ILE A 600 14.53 14.67 19.98
CA ILE A 600 14.35 13.35 19.39
C ILE A 600 15.01 13.28 18.02
N ASN A 601 15.28 12.08 17.51
CA ASN A 601 15.87 11.85 16.21
C ASN A 601 14.79 11.64 15.14
N TYR A 602 15.19 11.53 13.86
CA TYR A 602 14.26 11.32 12.74
C TYR A 602 13.42 10.03 12.86
N ASP A 603 13.87 9.05 13.65
CA ASP A 603 13.20 7.78 13.91
C ASP A 603 12.40 7.79 15.23
N GLY A 604 12.33 8.93 15.91
CA GLY A 604 11.64 9.09 17.19
C GLY A 604 12.46 8.68 18.42
N SER A 605 13.69 8.18 18.25
CA SER A 605 14.58 7.88 19.39
C SER A 605 15.04 9.16 20.10
N THR A 606 15.17 9.13 21.42
CA THR A 606 15.65 10.29 22.18
C THR A 606 17.15 10.53 21.95
N ILE A 607 17.51 11.75 21.55
CA ILE A 607 18.89 12.22 21.44
C ILE A 607 19.36 12.78 22.79
N SER A 608 18.57 13.68 23.39
CA SER A 608 18.88 14.27 24.69
C SER A 608 17.61 14.71 25.41
N THR A 609 17.65 14.68 26.74
CA THR A 609 16.59 15.22 27.60
C THR A 609 17.22 16.15 28.62
N GLN A 610 16.59 17.29 28.87
CA GLN A 610 17.03 18.26 29.86
C GLN A 610 15.84 18.90 30.58
N GLN A 611 16.06 19.27 31.84
CA GLN A 611 15.12 20.09 32.60
C GLN A 611 15.47 21.56 32.38
N VAL A 612 14.54 22.32 31.82
CA VAL A 612 14.70 23.75 31.50
C VAL A 612 13.77 24.53 32.40
N GLU A 613 14.32 25.46 33.18
CA GLU A 613 13.52 26.39 33.99
C GLU A 613 12.57 27.21 33.10
N ASP A 614 11.36 27.46 33.59
CA ASP A 614 10.32 28.18 32.84
C ASP A 614 10.84 29.49 32.22
N GLY A 615 10.66 29.62 30.91
CA GLY A 615 11.09 30.76 30.09
C GLY A 615 12.58 30.80 29.74
N LYS A 616 13.39 29.80 30.13
CA LYS A 616 14.78 29.68 29.69
C LYS A 616 14.90 28.91 28.38
N ALA A 617 16.07 29.03 27.75
CA ALA A 617 16.40 28.30 26.54
C ALA A 617 16.87 26.87 26.87
N ALA A 618 16.46 25.89 26.07
CA ALA A 618 17.08 24.58 26.04
C ALA A 618 18.41 24.64 25.28
N THR A 619 19.34 23.75 25.62
CA THR A 619 20.59 23.59 24.85
C THR A 619 20.40 22.51 23.79
N ALA A 620 20.45 22.88 22.51
CA ALA A 620 20.36 21.91 21.42
C ALA A 620 21.55 20.92 21.42
N PRO A 621 21.33 19.62 21.15
CA PRO A 621 22.40 18.66 20.94
C PRO A 621 23.10 18.89 19.60
N ALA A 622 24.14 18.11 19.31
CA ALA A 622 24.77 18.12 18.00
C ALA A 622 23.76 17.81 16.89
N ASP A 623 23.93 18.46 15.74
CA ASP A 623 23.06 18.29 14.57
C ASP A 623 22.88 16.80 14.23
N PRO A 624 21.64 16.28 14.22
CA PRO A 624 21.40 14.89 13.93
C PRO A 624 21.63 14.59 12.44
N VAL A 625 22.01 13.35 12.17
CA VAL A 625 22.22 12.87 10.80
C VAL A 625 21.14 11.86 10.47
N LYS A 626 20.43 12.10 9.35
CA LYS A 626 19.49 11.15 8.77
C LYS A 626 20.20 10.37 7.65
N PRO A 627 20.14 9.02 7.62
CA PRO A 627 20.70 8.23 6.54
C PRO A 627 20.08 8.62 5.18
N SER A 628 20.94 8.73 4.15
CA SER A 628 20.49 8.87 2.77
C SER A 628 19.68 7.66 2.32
N ASP A 629 18.70 7.87 1.45
CA ASP A 629 17.98 6.79 0.78
C ASP A 629 18.45 6.59 -0.66
N GLU A 630 17.69 5.84 -1.47
CA GLU A 630 18.03 5.55 -2.87
C GLU A 630 18.18 6.83 -3.71
N TYR A 631 17.43 7.89 -3.40
CA TYR A 631 17.27 9.08 -4.25
C TYR A 631 17.79 10.37 -3.60
N TYR A 632 17.73 10.50 -2.27
CA TYR A 632 17.98 11.74 -1.56
C TYR A 632 19.04 11.60 -0.46
N ASP A 633 19.86 12.64 -0.35
CA ASP A 633 20.63 12.97 0.85
C ASP A 633 19.82 13.94 1.71
N TYR A 634 19.84 13.78 3.04
CA TYR A 634 19.02 14.60 3.94
C TYR A 634 19.89 15.59 4.72
N ILE A 635 19.70 16.88 4.47
CA ILE A 635 20.45 17.95 5.15
C ILE A 635 19.64 18.47 6.33
N PHE A 636 20.22 18.46 7.52
CA PHE A 636 19.63 19.09 8.70
C PHE A 636 19.51 20.60 8.49
N LYS A 637 18.31 21.15 8.70
CA LYS A 637 18.02 22.59 8.53
C LYS A 637 17.78 23.32 9.85
N GLY A 638 17.53 22.59 10.92
CA GLY A 638 17.21 23.14 12.23
C GLY A 638 16.22 22.25 12.98
N TRP A 639 15.83 22.70 14.15
CA TRP A 639 14.88 22.01 15.00
C TRP A 639 13.46 22.52 14.76
N GLU A 640 12.46 21.64 14.89
CA GLU A 640 11.06 21.89 14.55
C GLU A 640 10.38 22.94 15.45
N LEU A 641 10.83 23.05 16.70
CA LEU A 641 10.30 23.98 17.68
C LEU A 641 11.37 24.99 18.09
N GLU A 642 10.96 26.24 18.31
CA GLU A 642 11.80 27.22 18.98
C GLU A 642 12.02 26.76 20.43
N TYR A 643 13.28 26.75 20.84
CA TYR A 643 13.71 26.28 22.16
C TYR A 643 14.47 27.36 22.94
N ASP A 644 14.37 28.61 22.51
CA ASP A 644 14.95 29.78 23.17
C ASP A 644 14.11 30.24 24.38
N LYS A 645 12.81 29.92 24.42
CA LYS A 645 11.89 30.18 25.54
C LYS A 645 10.94 29.01 25.80
N VAL A 646 11.36 28.07 26.66
CA VAL A 646 10.58 26.88 27.00
C VAL A 646 9.52 27.20 28.05
N LYS A 647 8.24 26.93 27.76
CA LYS A 647 7.10 27.22 28.65
C LYS A 647 6.23 26.02 29.00
N TYR A 648 6.57 24.86 28.47
CA TYR A 648 5.91 23.58 28.68
C TYR A 648 6.85 22.45 28.27
N ASP A 649 6.57 21.24 28.76
CA ASP A 649 7.27 20.03 28.32
C ASP A 649 7.13 19.86 26.80
N MET A 650 8.25 19.68 26.10
CA MET A 650 8.28 19.63 24.65
C MET A 650 9.25 18.57 24.13
N SER A 651 8.82 17.87 23.09
CA SER A 651 9.70 17.01 22.30
C SER A 651 9.98 17.69 20.97
N ILE A 652 11.25 17.88 20.64
CA ILE A 652 11.70 18.68 19.50
C ILE A 652 12.36 17.77 18.47
N ALA A 653 11.74 17.62 17.31
CA ALA A 653 12.29 16.82 16.21
C ALA A 653 13.17 17.66 15.27
N PRO A 654 14.10 17.03 14.54
CA PRO A 654 14.91 17.69 13.54
C PRO A 654 14.17 17.85 12.21
N ILE A 655 14.34 19.00 11.58
CA ILE A 655 13.90 19.26 10.21
C ILE A 655 15.03 18.88 9.25
N PHE A 656 14.72 18.00 8.30
CA PHE A 656 15.63 17.63 7.21
C PHE A 656 15.06 18.08 5.86
N GLU A 657 15.90 18.68 5.04
CA GLU A 657 15.60 18.98 3.63
C GLU A 657 16.17 17.87 2.73
N PRO A 658 15.34 17.23 1.89
CA PRO A 658 15.82 16.24 0.93
C PRO A 658 16.53 16.91 -0.24
N GLN A 659 17.78 16.51 -0.49
CA GLN A 659 18.57 16.91 -1.64
C GLN A 659 18.73 15.72 -2.59
N LEU A 660 18.20 15.85 -3.82
CA LEU A 660 18.29 14.78 -4.82
C LEU A 660 19.76 14.50 -5.17
N LYS A 661 20.17 13.23 -5.13
CA LYS A 661 21.54 12.83 -5.42
C LYS A 661 21.94 13.19 -6.87
N PRO A 662 23.20 13.60 -7.11
CA PRO A 662 23.66 14.03 -8.43
C PRO A 662 23.44 13.00 -9.54
N GLU A 663 23.49 11.69 -9.23
CA GLU A 663 23.20 10.63 -10.21
C GLU A 663 21.77 10.65 -10.78
N TYR A 664 20.81 11.29 -10.10
CA TYR A 664 19.42 11.45 -10.55
C TYR A 664 19.08 12.87 -11.04
N GLN A 665 20.02 13.82 -10.96
CA GLN A 665 19.78 15.21 -11.39
C GLN A 665 19.79 15.41 -12.92
N ASN A 666 20.29 14.45 -13.70
CA ASN A 666 20.48 14.57 -15.17
C ASN A 666 19.59 13.61 -16.01
N GLY A 667 18.47 13.14 -15.48
CA GLY A 667 17.53 12.26 -16.19
C GLY A 667 16.41 13.00 -16.96
N GLY A 668 16.73 14.16 -17.57
CA GLY A 668 15.79 14.96 -18.37
C GLY A 668 15.84 14.65 -19.87
#